data_AF-A0A3L7UD51-F1
#
_entry.id   AF-A0A3L7UD51-F1
#
_cell.length_a   1.000
_cell.length_b   1.000
_cell.length_c   1.000
_cell.angle_alpha   90.00
_cell.angle_beta   90.00
_cell.angle_gamma   90.00
#
_symmetry.space_group_name_H-M   'P 1'
#
loop_
_entity.id
_entity.type
_entity.pdbx_description
1 polymer ?
#
loop_
_entity_poly.entity_id
_entity_poly.type
_entity_poly.pdbx_seq_one_letter_code
_entity_poly.pdbx_strand_id
1 'polypeptide(L)'
;MARMASMASMTHMTLERIAVFLPCYSLDDFPTWLEESQADDLLAAWTAAWHPQLIASVDRMPMWLSAEVPPADGAPIVGIVPSVTEDRLAGMLSANCMAGSRWVRQVSGRPAIVAASLAAVRDGTHGVDAEAVCEPVLTDDFFALGLAWLLCELLARRMRSSTGLGSTSFEESVVAAARAAVAGNEAIARERLQECFDVLLATRHQYYPVDAWLMDIVLLAESTLGRRLAGELDSPVPLTLVATGRVVEILARDDSALLERLRQRVVAGTLSPAGGRYESTPLDACTPETLWESFAHGHRVWRECVGSVPTTYAQCTGGSSAMVPQVLASFGYAGAIWNLFDGTPLPDPGTSRIRWEGSGDAAIDAVARAPLDARLATTVLQFADKLGDAMDHDHAAIVQCAHHAGTANPWFDCLRRIGRWSTVLGTFVTADELFRRTAGTGTLATFEPDAFPSTLPPFVPGFLPVGADGGGAGIVDPVSTDPIGMSVAAEEAQSRVVLEASRALDRVRPLDTLEAGVHEGIRRSDAVVPQAHSEGVSQTDRKKTSGWPAIVRRIVGAGSGSSSEQFVLENKAVRVRVNPATGGVLSLRRPGDRGNQLSQQLSLRTTLAAPPAGSHWEDPQERADYSGMVADRIERVRGGIHSLGRLVDSQGRDVGTFTQRLFLVNDMPLARLDMSVKLLKPLFGPVFEEHVACRFAWNENDSLDFCRSLHAQSIVTERTRFTAPHFVELRDASSTALPSESSAGASRAAPERIAIFTGGLPWHIRSSPHMLDSILLAGSRTEGAFTMAMGLGIDRPWDVAMALHAAGPEGIAGSIGSLKHTGPSNVRITGGVPVYADSTCQRMIGMRVGLLESVGRSGDVRIEWGAEVESAWACDALGRPLAGDGGPTFAVDGRSTTVWLRRYGWLHMELRFRVPVSQAVPPAA
;
A
#
# COMPACT_ATOMS: atom_id res chain seq x y z
N MET A 1 60.08 -9.92 73.61
CA MET A 1 59.00 -8.98 73.27
C MET A 1 59.18 -8.58 71.81
N ALA A 2 58.82 -9.42 70.85
CA ALA A 2 57.49 -9.55 70.25
C ALA A 2 57.12 -8.38 69.31
N ARG A 3 57.36 -8.55 68.01
CA ARG A 3 56.29 -8.57 67.00
C ARG A 3 56.80 -9.05 65.63
N MET A 4 56.04 -9.99 65.10
CA MET A 4 56.14 -10.64 63.79
C MET A 4 56.10 -9.62 62.66
N ALA A 5 57.03 -9.73 61.71
CA ALA A 5 56.84 -9.23 60.35
C ALA A 5 56.48 -10.43 59.47
N SER A 6 55.19 -10.55 59.18
CA SER A 6 54.61 -11.51 58.26
C SER A 6 55.13 -11.23 56.84
N MET A 7 55.74 -12.23 56.22
CA MET A 7 55.90 -12.30 54.76
C MET A 7 54.50 -12.32 54.15
N ALA A 8 54.00 -11.18 53.69
CA ALA A 8 52.88 -11.14 52.77
C ALA A 8 53.44 -11.34 51.36
N SER A 9 53.38 -12.59 50.89
CA SER A 9 53.48 -12.93 49.49
C SER A 9 52.47 -12.06 48.72
N MET A 10 52.94 -11.17 47.85
CA MET A 10 52.11 -10.58 46.81
C MET A 10 51.76 -11.70 45.81
N THR A 11 50.77 -12.51 46.15
CA THR A 11 50.07 -13.38 45.20
C THR A 11 49.49 -12.49 44.11
N HIS A 12 50.02 -12.60 42.90
CA HIS A 12 49.41 -12.08 41.68
C HIS A 12 47.97 -12.60 41.61
N MET A 13 46.98 -11.75 41.88
CA MET A 13 45.58 -12.09 41.65
C MET A 13 45.33 -12.12 40.14
N THR A 14 45.23 -13.32 39.60
CA THR A 14 44.85 -13.59 38.21
C THR A 14 43.33 -13.45 38.09
N LEU A 15 42.85 -12.76 37.05
CA LEU A 15 41.41 -12.67 36.77
C LEU A 15 40.90 -14.08 36.38
N GLU A 16 39.80 -14.53 37.00
CA GLU A 16 39.30 -15.89 36.83
C GLU A 16 38.15 -16.02 35.83
N ARG A 17 37.39 -14.94 35.56
CA ARG A 17 36.24 -14.97 34.64
C ARG A 17 35.83 -13.58 34.14
N ILE A 18 35.13 -13.55 33.01
CA ILE A 18 34.47 -12.37 32.45
C ILE A 18 32.97 -12.55 32.67
N ALA A 19 32.31 -11.56 33.28
CA ALA A 19 30.90 -11.64 33.61
C ALA A 19 30.14 -10.38 33.16
N VAL A 20 29.00 -10.59 32.50
CA VAL A 20 28.05 -9.52 32.14
C VAL A 20 26.86 -9.60 33.09
N PHE A 21 26.53 -8.48 33.73
CA PHE A 21 25.39 -8.43 34.63
C PHE A 21 24.09 -8.22 33.85
N LEU A 22 23.10 -9.09 34.07
CA LEU A 22 21.78 -9.02 33.42
C LEU A 22 20.70 -8.67 34.47
N PRO A 23 19.67 -7.87 34.11
CA PRO A 23 18.61 -7.44 35.03
C PRO A 23 17.52 -8.52 35.21
N CYS A 24 17.94 -9.76 35.47
CA CYS A 24 17.08 -10.93 35.68
C CYS A 24 17.66 -11.87 36.75
N TYR A 25 16.83 -12.69 37.39
CA TYR A 25 17.26 -13.75 38.31
C TYR A 25 17.78 -14.97 37.56
N SER A 26 17.13 -15.28 36.44
CA SER A 26 17.40 -16.40 35.55
C SER A 26 17.24 -15.94 34.10
N LEU A 27 17.55 -16.79 33.12
CA LEU A 27 17.22 -16.50 31.73
C LEU A 27 15.72 -16.73 31.42
N ASP A 28 14.93 -17.29 32.33
CA ASP A 28 13.47 -17.42 32.15
C ASP A 28 12.77 -16.06 32.29
N ASP A 29 13.34 -15.13 33.06
CA ASP A 29 12.90 -13.75 33.23
C ASP A 29 13.84 -12.75 32.51
N PHE A 30 14.45 -13.18 31.40
CA PHE A 30 15.31 -12.32 30.59
C PHE A 30 14.53 -11.06 30.10
N PRO A 31 15.14 -9.86 30.13
CA PRO A 31 14.44 -8.59 30.01
C PRO A 31 14.04 -8.24 28.57
N THR A 32 13.12 -8.96 27.96
CA THR A 32 12.69 -8.72 26.56
C THR A 32 11.85 -7.45 26.39
N TRP A 33 11.44 -6.82 27.49
CA TRP A 33 10.64 -5.59 27.56
C TRP A 33 11.46 -4.29 27.61
N LEU A 34 12.78 -4.35 27.48
CA LEU A 34 13.63 -3.16 27.50
C LEU A 34 13.30 -2.21 26.34
N GLU A 35 13.45 -0.91 26.60
CA GLU A 35 13.37 0.12 25.57
C GLU A 35 14.62 0.10 24.66
N GLU A 36 14.54 0.79 23.53
CA GLU A 36 15.55 0.72 22.46
C GLU A 36 16.99 1.01 22.91
N SER A 37 17.21 2.08 23.66
CA SER A 37 18.56 2.44 24.16
C SER A 37 19.09 1.43 25.19
N GLN A 38 18.21 0.87 26.01
CA GLN A 38 18.57 -0.13 27.01
C GLN A 38 18.87 -1.49 26.37
N ALA A 39 18.09 -1.87 25.36
CA ALA A 39 18.32 -3.06 24.56
C ALA A 39 19.67 -2.97 23.82
N ASP A 40 19.96 -1.82 23.21
CA ASP A 40 21.24 -1.56 22.54
C ASP A 40 22.43 -1.71 23.49
N ASP A 41 22.36 -1.09 24.67
CA ASP A 41 23.44 -1.12 25.67
C ASP A 41 23.64 -2.53 26.26
N LEU A 42 22.56 -3.28 26.51
CA LEU A 42 22.64 -4.65 27.00
C LEU A 42 23.26 -5.59 25.94
N LEU A 43 22.85 -5.48 24.67
CA LEU A 43 23.42 -6.26 23.58
C LEU A 43 24.90 -5.88 23.35
N ALA A 44 25.25 -4.60 23.49
CA ALA A 44 26.63 -4.13 23.42
C ALA A 44 27.50 -4.73 24.52
N ALA A 45 27.04 -4.68 25.78
CA ALA A 45 27.75 -5.26 26.91
C ALA A 45 27.91 -6.78 26.78
N TRP A 46 26.84 -7.48 26.40
CA TRP A 46 26.88 -8.92 26.20
C TRP A 46 27.87 -9.31 25.12
N THR A 47 27.74 -8.75 23.92
CA THR A 47 28.60 -9.12 22.79
C THR A 47 30.04 -8.65 22.96
N ALA A 48 30.30 -7.51 23.61
CA ALA A 48 31.66 -7.04 23.89
C ALA A 48 32.48 -8.04 24.72
N ALA A 49 31.84 -8.75 25.66
CA ALA A 49 32.51 -9.76 26.49
C ALA A 49 33.11 -10.90 25.67
N TRP A 50 32.59 -11.14 24.46
CA TRP A 50 33.03 -12.21 23.56
C TRP A 50 34.23 -11.83 22.69
N HIS A 51 34.87 -10.68 22.91
CA HIS A 51 36.08 -10.33 22.17
C HIS A 51 37.18 -11.40 22.34
N PRO A 52 37.80 -11.92 21.26
CA PRO A 52 38.72 -13.06 21.33
C PRO A 52 39.93 -12.81 22.23
N GLN A 53 40.46 -11.58 22.25
CA GLN A 53 41.56 -11.23 23.17
C GLN A 53 41.14 -11.33 24.65
N LEU A 54 39.88 -11.02 25.01
CA LEU A 54 39.42 -11.14 26.39
C LEU A 54 39.34 -12.61 26.79
N ILE A 55 38.70 -13.43 25.94
CA ILE A 55 38.56 -14.88 26.13
C ILE A 55 39.94 -15.55 26.27
N ALA A 56 40.87 -15.25 25.36
CA ALA A 56 42.21 -15.82 25.39
C ALA A 56 43.04 -15.37 26.61
N SER A 57 42.78 -14.17 27.15
CA SER A 57 43.54 -13.65 28.30
C SER A 57 43.06 -14.23 29.64
N VAL A 58 41.77 -14.51 29.76
CA VAL A 58 41.16 -15.08 30.98
C VAL A 58 41.07 -16.62 30.90
N ASP A 59 41.21 -17.18 29.70
CA ASP A 59 41.18 -18.62 29.42
C ASP A 59 39.86 -19.31 29.78
N ARG A 60 38.77 -18.54 29.74
CA ARG A 60 37.42 -18.98 30.09
C ARG A 60 36.40 -18.34 29.15
N MET A 61 35.29 -19.03 28.92
CA MET A 61 34.16 -18.46 28.18
C MET A 61 33.48 -17.34 29.00
N PRO A 62 33.01 -16.25 28.37
CA PRO A 62 32.22 -15.24 29.07
C PRO A 62 30.93 -15.84 29.63
N MET A 63 30.50 -15.35 30.79
CA MET A 63 29.25 -15.78 31.42
C MET A 63 28.36 -14.59 31.78
N TRP A 64 27.09 -14.86 32.07
CA TRP A 64 26.20 -13.87 32.66
C TRP A 64 26.10 -14.09 34.18
N LEU A 65 25.83 -13.01 34.92
CA LEU A 65 25.48 -13.04 36.33
C LEU A 65 24.22 -12.21 36.57
N SER A 66 23.41 -12.59 37.56
CA SER A 66 22.24 -11.82 37.95
C SER A 66 22.67 -10.52 38.64
N ALA A 67 22.09 -9.39 38.22
CA ALA A 67 22.21 -8.13 38.95
C ALA A 67 21.50 -8.17 40.31
N GLU A 68 20.55 -9.10 40.50
CA GLU A 68 19.76 -9.26 41.73
C GLU A 68 20.48 -10.13 42.78
N VAL A 69 21.45 -10.94 42.35
CA VAL A 69 22.22 -11.85 43.22
C VAL A 69 23.70 -11.80 42.83
N PRO A 70 24.47 -10.81 43.34
CA PRO A 70 25.88 -10.69 43.00
C PRO A 70 26.69 -11.89 43.52
N PRO A 71 27.81 -12.23 42.86
CA PRO A 71 28.62 -13.38 43.22
C PRO A 71 29.19 -13.26 44.63
N ALA A 72 29.00 -14.31 45.44
CA ALA A 72 29.47 -14.39 46.83
C ALA A 72 30.75 -15.24 46.99
N ASP A 73 31.28 -15.81 45.90
CA ASP A 73 32.43 -16.73 45.90
C ASP A 73 33.79 -16.02 46.01
N GLY A 74 33.84 -14.70 45.84
CA GLY A 74 35.05 -13.87 45.95
C GLY A 74 36.05 -14.06 44.82
N ALA A 75 35.65 -14.71 43.71
CA ALA A 75 36.51 -14.90 42.56
C ALA A 75 36.75 -13.57 41.80
N PRO A 76 38.00 -13.22 41.46
CA PRO A 76 38.29 -12.01 40.70
C PRO A 76 37.66 -12.05 39.30
N ILE A 77 36.81 -11.08 38.98
CA ILE A 77 36.11 -11.01 37.69
C ILE A 77 36.44 -9.73 36.91
N VAL A 78 36.29 -9.77 35.58
CA VAL A 78 36.00 -8.56 34.79
C VAL A 78 34.48 -8.43 34.71
N GLY A 79 33.89 -7.54 35.52
CA GLY A 79 32.46 -7.29 35.59
C GLY A 79 32.05 -6.17 34.64
N ILE A 80 31.29 -6.52 33.59
CA ILE A 80 30.69 -5.56 32.65
C ILE A 80 29.26 -5.29 33.10
N VAL A 81 28.94 -4.02 33.35
CA VAL A 81 27.65 -3.60 33.91
C VAL A 81 26.93 -2.72 32.90
N PRO A 82 25.91 -3.25 32.20
CA PRO A 82 25.02 -2.44 31.39
C PRO A 82 24.34 -1.35 32.23
N SER A 83 24.09 -0.20 31.62
CA SER A 83 23.41 0.96 32.23
C SER A 83 22.12 0.59 32.96
N VAL A 84 21.31 -0.31 32.38
CA VAL A 84 20.04 -0.77 32.96
C VAL A 84 20.21 -1.57 34.27
N THR A 85 21.39 -2.13 34.51
CA THR A 85 21.70 -2.88 35.74
C THR A 85 22.42 -2.06 36.80
N GLU A 86 22.88 -0.86 36.45
CA GLU A 86 23.78 -0.07 37.30
C GLU A 86 23.16 0.22 38.67
N ASP A 87 21.94 0.75 38.69
CA ASP A 87 21.25 1.13 39.93
C ASP A 87 20.92 -0.09 40.80
N ARG A 88 20.55 -1.22 40.16
CA ARG A 88 20.24 -2.47 40.85
C ARG A 88 21.47 -3.07 41.52
N LEU A 89 22.59 -3.06 40.79
CA LEU A 89 23.85 -3.63 41.25
C LEU A 89 24.53 -2.77 42.32
N ALA A 90 24.44 -1.43 42.21
CA ALA A 90 25.11 -0.51 43.12
C ALA A 90 24.74 -0.72 44.60
N GLY A 91 23.49 -1.13 44.89
CA GLY A 91 23.02 -1.43 46.25
C GLY A 91 23.46 -2.81 46.79
N MET A 92 23.96 -3.69 45.93
CA MET A 92 24.18 -5.11 46.23
C MET A 92 25.67 -5.49 46.27
N LEU A 93 26.57 -4.65 45.73
CA LEU A 93 28.01 -4.91 45.71
C LEU A 93 28.62 -4.83 47.12
N SER A 94 29.17 -5.95 47.60
CA SER A 94 29.92 -6.02 48.85
C SER A 94 31.42 -5.83 48.64
N ALA A 95 32.17 -5.48 49.70
CA ALA A 95 33.65 -5.40 49.64
C ALA A 95 34.30 -6.71 49.17
N ASN A 96 33.67 -7.87 49.44
CA ASN A 96 34.15 -9.18 48.99
C ASN A 96 33.95 -9.39 47.48
N CYS A 97 32.88 -8.86 46.88
CA CYS A 97 32.66 -8.91 45.42
C CYS A 97 33.68 -8.05 44.66
N MET A 98 34.21 -7.01 45.32
CA MET A 98 35.10 -6.01 44.73
C MET A 98 36.58 -6.40 44.82
N ALA A 99 36.94 -7.34 45.70
CA ALA A 99 38.33 -7.72 45.94
C ALA A 99 38.92 -8.46 44.73
N GLY A 100 39.96 -7.89 44.10
CA GLY A 100 40.63 -8.47 42.93
C GLY A 100 39.89 -8.27 41.59
N SER A 101 38.59 -8.00 41.62
CA SER A 101 37.77 -7.74 40.43
C SER A 101 38.08 -6.39 39.76
N ARG A 102 37.75 -6.30 38.48
CA ARG A 102 37.80 -5.09 37.65
C ARG A 102 36.43 -4.83 37.05
N TRP A 103 36.01 -3.57 37.00
CA TRP A 103 34.64 -3.21 36.66
C TRP A 103 34.60 -2.25 35.47
N VAL A 104 33.81 -2.59 34.47
CA VAL A 104 33.49 -1.74 33.31
C VAL A 104 32.07 -1.24 33.50
N ARG A 105 31.94 0.02 33.92
CA ARG A 105 30.68 0.68 34.31
C ARG A 105 30.60 2.03 33.61
N GLN A 106 29.39 2.53 33.35
CA GLN A 106 29.16 3.83 32.70
C GLN A 106 29.87 3.95 31.33
N VAL A 107 30.00 2.83 30.61
CA VAL A 107 30.56 2.77 29.26
C VAL A 107 29.52 2.15 28.35
N SER A 108 29.18 2.83 27.26
CA SER A 108 28.20 2.38 26.29
C SER A 108 28.81 2.23 24.90
N GLY A 109 28.24 1.32 24.11
CA GLY A 109 28.71 0.98 22.78
C GLY A 109 29.81 -0.08 22.78
N ARG A 110 29.64 -1.11 21.96
CA ARG A 110 30.53 -2.29 21.93
C ARG A 110 32.02 -1.95 21.82
N PRO A 111 32.49 -1.05 20.93
CA PRO A 111 33.92 -0.72 20.83
C PRO A 111 34.50 -0.12 22.11
N ALA A 112 33.74 0.75 22.78
CA ALA A 112 34.20 1.39 24.02
C ALA A 112 34.23 0.39 25.19
N ILE A 113 33.23 -0.49 25.29
CA ILE A 113 33.17 -1.55 26.29
C ILE A 113 34.34 -2.54 26.08
N VAL A 114 34.62 -2.94 24.84
CA VAL A 114 35.78 -3.78 24.51
C VAL A 114 37.08 -3.11 24.94
N ALA A 115 37.28 -1.84 24.58
CA ALA A 115 38.50 -1.10 24.93
C ALA A 115 38.70 -1.00 26.46
N ALA A 116 37.63 -0.68 27.20
CA ALA A 116 37.66 -0.61 28.66
C ALA A 116 37.93 -1.99 29.30
N SER A 117 37.34 -3.05 28.75
CA SER A 117 37.54 -4.43 29.23
C SER A 117 38.99 -4.90 28.98
N LEU A 118 39.56 -4.58 27.82
CA LEU A 118 40.95 -4.93 27.51
C LEU A 118 41.94 -4.16 28.40
N ALA A 119 41.66 -2.89 28.69
CA ALA A 119 42.46 -2.10 29.65
C ALA A 119 42.40 -2.72 31.06
N ALA A 120 41.20 -3.12 31.51
CA ALA A 120 41.01 -3.78 32.80
C ALA A 120 41.81 -5.08 32.94
N VAL A 121 41.95 -5.85 31.86
CA VAL A 121 42.79 -7.07 31.84
C VAL A 121 44.29 -6.73 31.85
N ARG A 122 44.72 -5.67 31.14
CA ARG A 122 46.13 -5.27 31.02
C ARG A 122 46.72 -4.65 32.28
N ASP A 123 45.92 -3.92 33.06
CA ASP A 123 46.38 -3.28 34.31
C ASP A 123 46.83 -4.29 35.40
N GLY A 124 46.69 -5.61 35.15
CA GLY A 124 47.27 -6.69 35.96
C GLY A 124 48.57 -7.31 35.42
N THR A 125 48.95 -7.02 34.16
CA THR A 125 50.12 -7.60 33.48
C THR A 125 51.22 -6.56 33.30
N HIS A 126 52.14 -6.43 34.25
CA HIS A 126 53.35 -5.64 34.05
C HIS A 126 54.36 -6.42 33.19
N GLY A 127 54.70 -5.89 32.01
CA GLY A 127 55.93 -6.27 31.29
C GLY A 127 55.80 -6.81 29.88
N VAL A 128 54.84 -6.35 29.07
CA VAL A 128 54.92 -6.53 27.60
C VAL A 128 54.84 -5.15 26.96
N ASP A 129 55.89 -4.81 26.21
CA ASP A 129 55.99 -3.57 25.45
C ASP A 129 54.75 -3.35 24.59
N ALA A 130 54.35 -2.09 24.47
CA ALA A 130 53.20 -1.65 23.67
C ALA A 130 53.47 -1.82 22.16
N GLU A 131 53.56 -3.07 21.69
CA GLU A 131 53.44 -3.38 20.27
C GLU A 131 51.99 -3.12 19.84
N ALA A 132 51.85 -2.56 18.63
CA ALA A 132 50.56 -2.27 18.02
C ALA A 132 49.72 -3.56 17.99
N VAL A 133 48.71 -3.63 18.87
CA VAL A 133 47.80 -4.78 18.93
C VAL A 133 47.06 -4.84 17.61
N CYS A 134 47.46 -5.77 16.75
CA CYS A 134 46.67 -6.12 15.57
C CYS A 134 45.32 -6.65 16.05
N GLU A 135 44.25 -6.18 15.43
CA GLU A 135 42.90 -6.68 15.71
C GLU A 135 42.86 -8.19 15.42
N PRO A 136 42.41 -9.04 16.37
CA PRO A 136 42.39 -10.47 16.15
C PRO A 136 41.52 -10.83 14.93
N VAL A 137 41.92 -11.87 14.19
CA VAL A 137 41.13 -12.36 13.06
C VAL A 137 39.77 -12.88 13.55
N LEU A 138 38.72 -12.75 12.71
CA LEU A 138 37.36 -13.23 13.01
C LEU A 138 36.70 -12.59 14.25
N THR A 139 37.16 -11.41 14.72
CA THR A 139 36.59 -10.73 15.91
C THR A 139 35.07 -10.57 15.84
N ASP A 140 34.52 -10.16 14.70
CA ASP A 140 33.07 -10.03 14.52
C ASP A 140 32.32 -11.38 14.60
N ASP A 141 32.95 -12.48 14.22
CA ASP A 141 32.36 -13.83 14.28
C ASP A 141 32.25 -14.31 15.74
N PHE A 142 33.17 -13.90 16.62
CA PHE A 142 33.03 -14.14 18.06
C PHE A 142 31.87 -13.36 18.68
N PHE A 143 31.65 -12.11 18.27
CA PHE A 143 30.46 -11.35 18.70
C PHE A 143 29.17 -12.04 18.25
N ALA A 144 29.15 -12.56 17.02
CA ALA A 144 28.04 -13.34 16.49
C ALA A 144 27.83 -14.65 17.27
N LEU A 145 28.91 -15.37 17.62
CA LEU A 145 28.82 -16.58 18.45
C LEU A 145 28.23 -16.29 19.83
N GLY A 146 28.65 -15.20 20.48
CA GLY A 146 28.10 -14.80 21.76
C GLY A 146 26.61 -14.46 21.71
N LEU A 147 26.17 -13.77 20.66
CA LEU A 147 24.75 -13.52 20.42
C LEU A 147 23.99 -14.83 20.13
N ALA A 148 24.56 -15.73 19.32
CA ALA A 148 23.95 -17.02 19.01
C ALA A 148 23.75 -17.87 20.27
N TRP A 149 24.74 -17.92 21.15
CA TRP A 149 24.65 -18.63 22.43
C TRP A 149 23.49 -18.11 23.27
N LEU A 150 23.38 -16.78 23.43
CA LEU A 150 22.29 -16.16 24.21
C LEU A 150 20.92 -16.48 23.59
N LEU A 151 20.77 -16.29 22.28
CA LEU A 151 19.50 -16.56 21.61
C LEU A 151 19.13 -18.05 21.64
N CYS A 152 20.10 -18.97 21.62
CA CYS A 152 19.85 -20.40 21.78
C CYS A 152 19.35 -20.75 23.19
N GLU A 153 19.95 -20.16 24.23
CA GLU A 153 19.50 -20.32 25.62
C GLU A 153 18.06 -19.81 25.81
N LEU A 154 17.74 -18.63 25.24
CA LEU A 154 16.41 -18.04 25.31
C LEU A 154 15.39 -18.84 24.52
N LEU A 155 15.72 -19.24 23.29
CA LEU A 155 14.82 -20.02 22.44
C LEU A 155 14.50 -21.38 23.05
N ALA A 156 15.49 -22.08 23.60
CA ALA A 156 15.24 -23.36 24.27
C ALA A 156 14.26 -23.21 25.44
N ARG A 157 14.40 -22.16 26.27
CA ARG A 157 13.47 -21.87 27.37
C ARG A 157 12.08 -21.51 26.87
N ARG A 158 11.98 -20.68 25.82
CA ARG A 158 10.69 -20.36 25.17
C ARG A 158 9.99 -21.62 24.63
N MET A 159 10.77 -22.61 24.21
CA MET A 159 10.34 -23.95 23.79
C MET A 159 10.28 -24.98 24.93
N ARG A 160 10.31 -24.53 26.20
CA ARG A 160 10.21 -25.37 27.41
C ARG A 160 11.28 -26.48 27.51
N SER A 161 12.50 -26.16 27.08
CA SER A 161 13.66 -27.06 26.98
C SER A 161 14.92 -26.46 27.61
N SER A 162 15.98 -27.28 27.74
CA SER A 162 17.30 -26.86 28.23
C SER A 162 18.40 -27.24 27.24
N THR A 163 19.53 -26.54 27.31
CA THR A 163 20.56 -26.51 26.25
C THR A 163 21.86 -27.23 26.59
N GLY A 164 22.19 -27.36 27.90
CA GLY A 164 23.46 -27.94 28.35
C GLY A 164 24.73 -27.21 27.86
N LEU A 165 24.62 -25.98 27.36
CA LEU A 165 25.73 -25.25 26.72
C LEU A 165 26.78 -24.72 27.69
N GLY A 166 26.55 -24.83 29.00
CA GLY A 166 27.57 -24.61 30.03
C GLY A 166 28.51 -25.81 30.24
N SER A 167 28.58 -26.75 29.29
CA SER A 167 29.45 -27.92 29.37
C SER A 167 30.91 -27.56 29.09
N THR A 168 31.84 -28.29 29.73
CA THR A 168 33.29 -28.07 29.61
C THR A 168 33.78 -28.18 28.16
N SER A 169 33.20 -29.06 27.35
CA SER A 169 33.62 -29.25 25.95
C SER A 169 33.31 -28.06 25.05
N PHE A 170 32.19 -27.36 25.25
CA PHE A 170 31.87 -26.16 24.46
C PHE A 170 32.83 -25.01 24.81
N GLU A 171 33.08 -24.81 26.11
CA GLU A 171 34.03 -23.81 26.60
C GLU A 171 35.45 -24.06 26.07
N GLU A 172 35.91 -25.32 26.07
CA GLU A 172 37.21 -25.70 25.50
C GLU A 172 37.33 -25.29 24.02
N SER A 173 36.30 -25.53 23.20
CA SER A 173 36.29 -25.10 21.79
C SER A 173 36.30 -23.58 21.62
N VAL A 174 35.53 -22.84 22.43
CA VAL A 174 35.49 -21.36 22.40
C VAL A 174 36.87 -20.77 22.73
N VAL A 175 37.51 -21.28 23.80
CA VAL A 175 38.83 -20.82 24.23
C VAL A 175 39.90 -21.19 23.21
N ALA A 176 39.86 -22.40 22.65
CA ALA A 176 40.78 -22.81 21.60
C ALA A 176 40.65 -21.92 20.34
N ALA A 177 39.43 -21.58 19.94
CA ALA A 177 39.19 -20.64 18.85
C ALA A 177 39.81 -19.27 19.13
N ALA A 178 39.58 -18.73 20.32
CA ALA A 178 40.05 -17.39 20.71
C ALA A 178 41.58 -17.31 20.73
N ARG A 179 42.26 -18.32 21.29
CA ARG A 179 43.73 -18.40 21.27
C ARG A 179 44.28 -18.45 19.85
N ALA A 180 43.67 -19.24 18.97
CA ALA A 180 44.07 -19.32 17.57
C ALA A 180 43.86 -17.98 16.84
N ALA A 181 42.75 -17.28 17.10
CA ALA A 181 42.45 -15.97 16.52
C ALA A 181 43.46 -14.89 16.96
N VAL A 182 43.81 -14.85 18.24
CA VAL A 182 44.83 -13.93 18.78
C VAL A 182 46.22 -14.26 18.24
N ALA A 183 46.54 -15.53 18.02
CA ALA A 183 47.79 -15.96 17.40
C ALA A 183 47.85 -15.71 15.88
N GLY A 184 46.80 -15.16 15.26
CA GLY A 184 46.72 -14.92 13.82
C GLY A 184 46.49 -16.19 12.98
N ASN A 185 46.15 -17.32 13.60
CA ASN A 185 45.88 -18.58 12.90
C ASN A 185 44.39 -18.69 12.53
N GLU A 186 44.01 -18.01 11.46
CA GLU A 186 42.63 -17.91 11.00
C GLU A 186 42.00 -19.27 10.64
N ALA A 187 42.77 -20.20 10.09
CA ALA A 187 42.26 -21.51 9.70
C ALA A 187 41.80 -22.33 10.92
N ILE A 188 42.64 -22.41 11.96
CA ILE A 188 42.29 -23.12 13.21
C ILE A 188 41.17 -22.38 13.95
N ALA A 189 41.22 -21.05 14.01
CA ALA A 189 40.16 -20.26 14.63
C ALA A 189 38.80 -20.52 13.96
N ARG A 190 38.76 -20.58 12.63
CA ARG A 190 37.55 -20.89 11.86
C ARG A 190 37.03 -22.30 12.11
N GLU A 191 37.91 -23.30 12.12
CA GLU A 191 37.53 -24.69 12.42
C GLU A 191 36.88 -24.80 13.80
N ARG A 192 37.50 -24.21 14.83
CA ARG A 192 36.98 -24.22 16.21
C ARG A 192 35.69 -23.41 16.37
N LEU A 193 35.53 -22.29 15.66
CA LEU A 193 34.27 -21.56 15.62
C LEU A 193 33.15 -22.40 14.98
N GLN A 194 33.43 -23.12 13.88
CA GLN A 194 32.45 -24.02 13.27
C GLN A 194 31.98 -25.09 14.25
N GLU A 195 32.91 -25.74 14.98
CA GLU A 195 32.56 -26.71 16.02
C GLU A 195 31.59 -26.12 17.06
N CYS A 196 31.80 -24.86 17.47
CA CYS A 196 30.91 -24.17 18.40
C CYS A 196 29.50 -24.01 17.81
N PHE A 197 29.38 -23.54 16.57
CA PHE A 197 28.08 -23.38 15.90
C PHE A 197 27.37 -24.71 15.63
N ASP A 198 28.11 -25.78 15.36
CA ASP A 198 27.58 -27.14 15.19
C ASP A 198 26.98 -27.67 16.49
N VAL A 199 27.62 -27.40 17.64
CA VAL A 199 27.07 -27.72 18.97
C VAL A 199 25.76 -26.95 19.22
N LEU A 200 25.71 -25.65 18.91
CA LEU A 200 24.48 -24.86 19.05
C LEU A 200 23.34 -25.42 18.19
N LEU A 201 23.63 -25.79 16.94
CA LEU A 201 22.66 -26.39 16.01
C LEU A 201 22.17 -27.76 16.50
N ALA A 202 23.09 -28.61 16.95
CA ALA A 202 22.75 -29.92 17.50
C ALA A 202 21.83 -29.79 18.72
N THR A 203 22.08 -28.81 19.59
CA THR A 203 21.19 -28.49 20.71
C THR A 203 19.82 -28.04 20.24
N ARG A 204 19.72 -27.15 19.25
CA ARG A 204 18.44 -26.72 18.67
C ARG A 204 17.62 -27.91 18.12
N HIS A 205 18.26 -28.85 17.44
CA HIS A 205 17.58 -30.04 16.90
C HIS A 205 17.01 -30.99 17.97
N GLN A 206 17.48 -30.93 19.23
CA GLN A 206 16.96 -31.78 20.30
C GLN A 206 15.53 -31.43 20.70
N TYR A 207 15.18 -30.13 20.69
CA TYR A 207 13.84 -29.67 21.08
C TYR A 207 12.97 -29.24 19.90
N TYR A 208 13.57 -28.94 18.74
CA TYR A 208 12.83 -28.69 17.50
C TYR A 208 13.71 -29.05 16.30
N PRO A 209 13.41 -30.11 15.53
CA PRO A 209 14.22 -30.48 14.37
C PRO A 209 13.70 -29.91 13.04
N VAL A 210 12.56 -29.21 13.04
CA VAL A 210 11.94 -28.65 11.82
C VAL A 210 12.64 -27.36 11.40
N ASP A 211 12.72 -27.14 10.09
CA ASP A 211 13.27 -25.93 9.48
C ASP A 211 12.46 -24.69 9.90
N ALA A 212 13.18 -23.63 10.27
CA ALA A 212 12.66 -22.27 10.34
C ALA A 212 13.32 -21.43 9.25
N TRP A 213 12.58 -20.50 8.67
CA TRP A 213 13.02 -19.68 7.54
C TRP A 213 13.14 -18.22 7.95
N LEU A 214 14.26 -17.60 7.59
CA LEU A 214 14.53 -16.19 7.80
C LEU A 214 14.60 -15.46 6.46
N MET A 215 13.89 -14.35 6.36
CA MET A 215 14.00 -13.45 5.21
C MET A 215 14.57 -12.10 5.63
N ASP A 216 15.62 -11.70 4.95
CA ASP A 216 16.20 -10.36 5.05
C ASP A 216 15.70 -9.51 3.88
N ILE A 217 14.84 -8.53 4.16
CA ILE A 217 14.18 -7.69 3.17
C ILE A 217 14.81 -6.30 3.17
N VAL A 218 15.53 -6.00 2.10
CA VAL A 218 16.20 -4.72 1.90
C VAL A 218 15.35 -3.81 1.01
N LEU A 219 14.91 -2.68 1.55
CA LEU A 219 14.06 -1.71 0.87
C LEU A 219 14.91 -0.62 0.20
N LEU A 220 14.75 -0.45 -1.11
CA LEU A 220 15.42 0.63 -1.84
C LEU A 220 14.54 1.85 -2.09
N ALA A 221 15.16 3.00 -1.90
CA ALA A 221 14.73 4.31 -2.38
C ALA A 221 15.91 5.02 -3.06
N GLU A 222 15.63 6.07 -3.83
CA GLU A 222 16.67 6.88 -4.50
C GLU A 222 17.75 7.35 -3.50
N SER A 223 17.37 7.70 -2.27
CA SER A 223 18.25 8.15 -1.19
C SER A 223 19.13 7.05 -0.56
N THR A 224 18.88 5.78 -0.89
CA THR A 224 19.58 4.62 -0.30
C THR A 224 20.57 3.96 -1.26
N LEU A 225 20.74 4.50 -2.46
CA LEU A 225 21.71 4.03 -3.44
C LEU A 225 23.16 4.36 -3.03
N GLY A 226 24.12 3.90 -3.84
CA GLY A 226 25.55 4.12 -3.59
C GLY A 226 26.07 3.32 -2.39
N ARG A 227 26.79 3.97 -1.47
CA ARG A 227 27.49 3.29 -0.34
C ARG A 227 26.56 2.46 0.55
N ARG A 228 25.32 2.90 0.74
CA ARG A 228 24.35 2.19 1.57
C ARG A 228 23.97 0.83 0.97
N LEU A 229 23.55 0.81 -0.30
CA LEU A 229 23.32 -0.43 -1.05
C LEU A 229 24.60 -1.28 -1.17
N ALA A 230 25.77 -0.66 -1.38
CA ALA A 230 27.03 -1.38 -1.48
C ALA A 230 27.31 -2.25 -0.25
N GLY A 231 27.02 -1.76 0.96
CA GLY A 231 27.17 -2.54 2.19
C GLY A 231 26.19 -3.71 2.29
N GLU A 232 24.95 -3.56 1.82
CA GLU A 232 23.97 -4.65 1.83
C GLU A 232 24.35 -5.79 0.86
N LEU A 233 24.96 -5.46 -0.28
CA LEU A 233 25.42 -6.49 -1.23
C LEU A 233 26.58 -7.34 -0.67
N ASP A 234 27.30 -6.83 0.33
CA ASP A 234 28.35 -7.56 1.05
C ASP A 234 27.79 -8.50 2.14
N SER A 235 26.45 -8.54 2.33
CA SER A 235 25.80 -9.41 3.31
C SER A 235 26.21 -10.89 3.10
N PRO A 236 26.60 -11.62 4.16
CA PRO A 236 27.04 -12.99 4.05
C PRO A 236 25.89 -14.00 3.84
N VAL A 237 24.64 -13.54 3.90
CA VAL A 237 23.44 -14.37 3.77
C VAL A 237 22.62 -13.97 2.54
N PRO A 238 21.69 -14.83 2.08
CA PRO A 238 20.73 -14.46 1.05
C PRO A 238 19.80 -13.31 1.49
N LEU A 239 19.43 -12.43 0.56
CA LEU A 239 18.52 -11.32 0.83
C LEU A 239 17.49 -11.11 -0.29
N THR A 240 16.39 -10.43 0.03
CA THR A 240 15.36 -10.02 -0.92
C THR A 240 15.39 -8.50 -1.08
N LEU A 241 15.54 -8.02 -2.32
CA LEU A 241 15.66 -6.60 -2.61
C LEU A 241 14.35 -6.05 -3.15
N VAL A 242 13.69 -5.16 -2.41
CA VAL A 242 12.46 -4.50 -2.84
C VAL A 242 12.78 -3.19 -3.54
N ALA A 243 12.48 -3.08 -4.83
CA ALA A 243 12.67 -1.85 -5.60
C ALA A 243 11.66 -1.67 -6.73
N THR A 244 11.37 -0.41 -7.06
CA THR A 244 10.62 -0.05 -8.27
C THR A 244 11.55 -0.04 -9.48
N GLY A 245 10.97 -0.18 -10.69
CA GLY A 245 11.72 -0.07 -11.93
C GLY A 245 12.51 1.25 -12.03
N ARG A 246 11.89 2.38 -11.63
CA ARG A 246 12.55 3.68 -11.60
C ARG A 246 13.83 3.72 -10.76
N VAL A 247 13.82 3.12 -9.56
CA VAL A 247 15.02 3.08 -8.69
C VAL A 247 16.14 2.26 -9.34
N VAL A 248 15.78 1.17 -10.03
CA VAL A 248 16.74 0.32 -10.77
C VAL A 248 17.32 1.06 -11.98
N GLU A 249 16.49 1.82 -12.71
CA GLU A 249 16.95 2.63 -13.85
C GLU A 249 17.94 3.72 -13.39
N ILE A 250 17.64 4.38 -12.27
CA ILE A 250 18.55 5.36 -11.65
C ILE A 250 19.86 4.71 -11.24
N LEU A 251 19.82 3.54 -10.59
CA LEU A 251 21.03 2.78 -10.24
C LEU A 251 21.85 2.44 -11.49
N ALA A 252 21.20 1.99 -12.57
CA ALA A 252 21.89 1.62 -13.80
C ALA A 252 22.55 2.80 -14.51
N ARG A 253 21.93 3.99 -14.42
CA ARG A 253 22.47 5.23 -14.95
C ARG A 253 23.64 5.75 -14.11
N ASP A 254 23.51 5.70 -12.79
CA ASP A 254 24.40 6.44 -11.88
C ASP A 254 25.57 5.58 -11.33
N ASP A 255 25.44 4.25 -11.22
CA ASP A 255 26.48 3.36 -10.70
C ASP A 255 26.47 1.96 -11.35
N SER A 256 27.10 1.86 -12.53
CA SER A 256 27.20 0.60 -13.29
C SER A 256 27.98 -0.51 -12.57
N ALA A 257 28.95 -0.16 -11.70
CA ALA A 257 29.75 -1.14 -10.97
C ALA A 257 28.92 -1.80 -9.86
N LEU A 258 28.11 -1.00 -9.16
CA LEU A 258 27.19 -1.52 -8.14
C LEU A 258 26.06 -2.34 -8.77
N LEU A 259 25.55 -1.92 -9.93
CA LEU A 259 24.60 -2.72 -10.71
C LEU A 259 25.18 -4.10 -11.06
N GLU A 260 26.45 -4.16 -11.47
CA GLU A 260 27.10 -5.42 -11.83
C GLU A 260 27.24 -6.36 -10.62
N ARG A 261 27.57 -5.83 -9.43
CA ARG A 261 27.55 -6.61 -8.18
C ARG A 261 26.15 -7.16 -7.87
N LEU A 262 25.11 -6.36 -8.07
CA LEU A 262 23.73 -6.79 -7.91
C LEU A 262 23.41 -7.94 -8.88
N ARG A 263 23.75 -7.81 -10.17
CA ARG A 263 23.56 -8.88 -11.17
C ARG A 263 24.24 -10.18 -10.76
N GLN A 264 25.50 -10.10 -10.31
CA GLN A 264 26.26 -11.26 -9.86
C GLN A 264 25.56 -12.00 -8.71
N ARG A 265 25.00 -11.27 -7.74
CA ARG A 265 24.24 -11.88 -6.64
C ARG A 265 22.92 -12.50 -7.07
N VAL A 266 22.22 -11.88 -8.02
CA VAL A 266 21.00 -12.46 -8.61
C VAL A 266 21.32 -13.77 -9.33
N VAL A 267 22.36 -13.78 -10.17
CA VAL A 267 22.81 -14.99 -10.88
C VAL A 267 23.26 -16.08 -9.91
N ALA A 268 23.92 -15.70 -8.81
CA ALA A 268 24.33 -16.64 -7.76
C ALA A 268 23.16 -17.17 -6.92
N GLY A 269 21.93 -16.65 -7.09
CA GLY A 269 20.75 -17.04 -6.30
C GLY A 269 20.79 -16.56 -4.85
N THR A 270 21.73 -15.68 -4.50
CA THR A 270 21.88 -15.13 -3.14
C THR A 270 21.18 -13.78 -2.98
N LEU A 271 20.56 -13.26 -4.04
CA LEU A 271 19.68 -12.09 -4.00
C LEU A 271 18.48 -12.35 -4.91
N SER A 272 17.25 -12.17 -4.41
CA SER A 272 16.05 -12.16 -5.25
C SER A 272 15.47 -10.76 -5.39
N PRO A 273 15.24 -10.27 -6.62
CA PRO A 273 14.44 -9.07 -6.85
C PRO A 273 12.99 -9.27 -6.41
N ALA A 274 12.45 -8.29 -5.66
CA ALA A 274 11.03 -8.18 -5.36
C ALA A 274 10.51 -6.81 -5.78
N GLY A 275 9.28 -6.76 -6.30
CA GLY A 275 8.71 -5.56 -6.89
C GLY A 275 7.99 -5.84 -8.20
N GLY A 276 8.19 -4.97 -9.18
CA GLY A 276 7.66 -5.20 -10.54
C GLY A 276 7.10 -3.99 -11.22
N ARG A 277 6.52 -3.07 -10.45
CA ARG A 277 5.99 -1.82 -10.97
C ARG A 277 7.12 -0.83 -11.23
N TYR A 278 6.96 -0.02 -12.27
CA TYR A 278 7.91 1.05 -12.55
C TYR A 278 7.91 2.15 -11.47
N GLU A 279 6.73 2.49 -10.95
CA GLU A 279 6.53 3.47 -9.86
C GLU A 279 5.46 2.99 -8.88
N SER A 280 5.47 3.55 -7.67
CA SER A 280 4.53 3.23 -6.59
C SER A 280 3.26 4.11 -6.61
N THR A 281 2.76 4.46 -7.80
CA THR A 281 1.51 5.22 -7.93
C THR A 281 0.38 4.48 -7.20
N PRO A 282 -0.46 5.16 -6.40
CA PRO A 282 -1.58 4.54 -5.72
C PRO A 282 -2.44 3.69 -6.63
N LEU A 283 -2.68 2.43 -6.25
CA LEU A 283 -3.41 1.48 -7.08
C LEU A 283 -4.87 1.89 -7.31
N ASP A 284 -5.50 2.48 -6.30
CA ASP A 284 -6.88 2.97 -6.39
C ASP A 284 -7.05 4.14 -7.39
N ALA A 285 -5.94 4.75 -7.83
CA ALA A 285 -5.89 5.74 -8.90
C ALA A 285 -5.68 5.16 -10.31
N CYS A 286 -5.39 3.87 -10.45
CA CYS A 286 -5.04 3.26 -11.73
C CYS A 286 -6.24 2.60 -12.42
N THR A 287 -6.40 2.87 -13.71
CA THR A 287 -7.13 1.98 -14.64
C THR A 287 -6.40 0.64 -14.83
N PRO A 288 -7.07 -0.44 -15.27
CA PRO A 288 -6.42 -1.72 -15.55
C PRO A 288 -5.28 -1.60 -16.59
N GLU A 289 -5.46 -0.78 -17.62
CA GLU A 289 -4.43 -0.52 -18.64
C GLU A 289 -3.20 0.15 -18.04
N THR A 290 -3.40 1.12 -17.14
CA THR A 290 -2.30 1.83 -16.47
C THR A 290 -1.57 0.91 -15.49
N LEU A 291 -2.32 0.08 -14.77
CA LEU A 291 -1.75 -0.93 -13.89
C LEU A 291 -0.87 -1.90 -14.69
N TRP A 292 -1.37 -2.41 -15.81
CA TRP A 292 -0.62 -3.30 -16.69
C TRP A 292 0.63 -2.65 -17.25
N GLU A 293 0.54 -1.43 -17.80
CA GLU A 293 1.72 -0.73 -18.35
C GLU A 293 2.76 -0.47 -17.25
N SER A 294 2.33 -0.16 -16.03
CA SER A 294 3.24 0.01 -14.88
C SER A 294 4.07 -1.26 -14.60
N PHE A 295 3.45 -2.44 -14.64
CA PHE A 295 4.15 -3.72 -14.50
C PHE A 295 4.99 -4.06 -15.74
N ALA A 296 4.45 -3.88 -16.94
CA ALA A 296 5.15 -4.17 -18.19
C ALA A 296 6.43 -3.33 -18.34
N HIS A 297 6.34 -2.03 -18.03
CA HIS A 297 7.48 -1.12 -18.05
C HIS A 297 8.49 -1.47 -16.96
N GLY A 298 8.05 -1.73 -15.73
CA GLY A 298 8.96 -2.14 -14.65
C GLY A 298 9.69 -3.44 -14.96
N HIS A 299 9.00 -4.47 -15.46
CA HIS A 299 9.61 -5.73 -15.93
C HIS A 299 10.62 -5.51 -17.05
N ARG A 300 10.34 -4.60 -17.99
CA ARG A 300 11.27 -4.24 -19.07
C ARG A 300 12.58 -3.68 -18.49
N VAL A 301 12.47 -2.70 -17.60
CA VAL A 301 13.63 -2.10 -16.92
C VAL A 301 14.42 -3.13 -16.14
N TRP A 302 13.77 -3.97 -15.33
CA TRP A 302 14.45 -5.04 -14.60
C TRP A 302 15.20 -6.00 -15.53
N ARG A 303 14.57 -6.41 -16.63
CA ARG A 303 15.20 -7.30 -17.63
C ARG A 303 16.41 -6.65 -18.29
N GLU A 304 16.28 -5.40 -18.72
CA GLU A 304 17.34 -4.67 -19.43
C GLU A 304 18.50 -4.30 -18.49
N CYS A 305 18.20 -3.85 -17.28
CA CYS A 305 19.21 -3.40 -16.32
C CYS A 305 19.82 -4.56 -15.53
N VAL A 306 19.05 -5.56 -15.09
CA VAL A 306 19.53 -6.62 -14.18
C VAL A 306 19.65 -7.97 -14.86
N GLY A 307 19.01 -8.18 -16.02
CA GLY A 307 19.00 -9.49 -16.71
C GLY A 307 18.00 -10.49 -16.11
N SER A 308 17.18 -10.06 -15.15
CA SER A 308 16.14 -10.87 -14.52
C SER A 308 14.90 -10.02 -14.27
N VAL A 309 13.75 -10.65 -14.07
CA VAL A 309 12.51 -9.98 -13.65
C VAL A 309 12.10 -10.45 -12.27
N PRO A 310 11.51 -9.60 -11.42
CA PRO A 310 10.99 -10.02 -10.12
C PRO A 310 9.92 -11.10 -10.28
N THR A 311 10.05 -12.19 -9.52
CA THR A 311 9.02 -13.23 -9.37
C THR A 311 8.29 -13.16 -8.04
N THR A 312 8.74 -12.28 -7.16
CA THR A 312 8.07 -11.95 -5.90
C THR A 312 7.53 -10.51 -5.95
N TYR A 313 6.25 -10.33 -5.66
CA TYR A 313 5.64 -9.01 -5.57
C TYR A 313 5.86 -8.41 -4.18
N ALA A 314 6.29 -7.16 -4.13
CA ALA A 314 6.39 -6.37 -2.92
C ALA A 314 6.33 -4.89 -3.29
N GLN A 315 5.90 -4.03 -2.37
CA GLN A 315 5.94 -2.59 -2.58
C GLN A 315 6.04 -1.86 -1.24
N CYS A 316 6.77 -0.76 -1.22
CA CYS A 316 6.88 0.07 -0.03
C CYS A 316 5.60 0.86 0.22
N THR A 317 5.04 1.44 -0.84
CA THR A 317 3.89 2.35 -0.80
C THR A 317 2.94 2.07 -1.95
N GLY A 318 1.77 2.73 -1.98
CA GLY A 318 0.86 2.73 -3.13
C GLY A 318 -0.39 1.86 -2.97
N GLY A 319 -0.65 1.33 -1.77
CA GLY A 319 -1.85 0.56 -1.45
C GLY A 319 -1.89 -0.83 -2.09
N SER A 320 -2.97 -1.59 -1.88
CA SER A 320 -3.21 -2.91 -2.50
C SER A 320 -4.63 -2.97 -3.07
N SER A 321 -4.94 -4.01 -3.85
CA SER A 321 -6.27 -4.18 -4.48
C SER A 321 -6.57 -5.64 -4.79
N ALA A 322 -7.86 -6.00 -4.78
CA ALA A 322 -8.36 -7.31 -5.20
C ALA A 322 -8.03 -7.64 -6.67
N MET A 323 -7.70 -6.64 -7.50
CA MET A 323 -7.29 -6.84 -8.89
C MET A 323 -5.85 -7.36 -9.02
N VAL A 324 -5.00 -7.21 -7.99
CA VAL A 324 -3.56 -7.48 -8.11
C VAL A 324 -3.24 -8.96 -8.37
N PRO A 325 -3.85 -9.98 -7.73
CA PRO A 325 -3.47 -11.39 -7.93
C PRO A 325 -3.54 -11.87 -9.37
N GLN A 326 -4.59 -11.50 -10.11
CA GLN A 326 -4.73 -11.83 -11.54
C GLN A 326 -3.68 -11.12 -12.39
N VAL A 327 -3.30 -9.88 -12.04
CA VAL A 327 -2.20 -9.18 -12.71
C VAL A 327 -0.89 -9.89 -12.44
N LEU A 328 -0.58 -10.22 -11.19
CA LEU A 328 0.64 -10.93 -10.81
C LEU A 328 0.77 -12.29 -11.51
N ALA A 329 -0.30 -13.09 -11.51
CA ALA A 329 -0.30 -14.37 -12.22
C ALA A 329 -0.01 -14.19 -13.73
N SER A 330 -0.56 -13.12 -14.32
CA SER A 330 -0.36 -12.81 -15.73
C SER A 330 1.08 -12.42 -16.11
N PHE A 331 1.86 -11.92 -15.14
CA PHE A 331 3.28 -11.61 -15.28
C PHE A 331 4.20 -12.76 -14.81
N GLY A 332 3.64 -13.88 -14.35
CA GLY A 332 4.39 -15.06 -13.92
C GLY A 332 4.99 -14.96 -12.52
N TYR A 333 4.39 -14.18 -11.63
CA TYR A 333 4.80 -14.12 -10.22
C TYR A 333 4.51 -15.43 -9.50
N ALA A 334 5.47 -15.86 -8.69
CA ALA A 334 5.37 -17.06 -7.85
C ALA A 334 4.86 -16.74 -6.44
N GLY A 335 5.12 -15.52 -5.95
CA GLY A 335 4.63 -15.13 -4.63
C GLY A 335 4.57 -13.62 -4.38
N ALA A 336 4.10 -13.25 -3.20
CA ALA A 336 3.98 -11.88 -2.75
C ALA A 336 4.33 -11.70 -1.25
N ILE A 337 4.93 -10.57 -0.91
CA ILE A 337 5.06 -10.12 0.48
C ILE A 337 3.82 -9.27 0.79
N TRP A 338 2.95 -9.77 1.66
CA TRP A 338 1.67 -9.14 2.03
C TRP A 338 1.89 -8.06 3.10
N ASN A 339 2.70 -7.06 2.76
CA ASN A 339 2.95 -5.90 3.63
C ASN A 339 3.19 -4.66 2.77
N LEU A 340 2.82 -3.51 3.33
CA LEU A 340 3.22 -2.19 2.84
C LEU A 340 4.19 -1.61 3.88
N PHE A 341 5.39 -1.25 3.43
CA PHE A 341 6.47 -0.77 4.31
C PHE A 341 6.32 0.72 4.71
N ASP A 342 5.25 1.38 4.26
CA ASP A 342 4.87 2.74 4.66
C ASP A 342 3.89 2.79 5.84
N GLY A 343 3.55 1.62 6.41
CA GLY A 343 2.63 1.50 7.53
C GLY A 343 1.15 1.47 7.15
N THR A 344 0.82 1.53 5.86
CA THR A 344 -0.57 1.39 5.40
C THR A 344 -1.11 0.00 5.76
N PRO A 345 -2.20 -0.11 6.53
CA PRO A 345 -2.71 -1.40 6.96
C PRO A 345 -3.38 -2.14 5.80
N LEU A 346 -3.12 -3.44 5.69
CA LEU A 346 -3.83 -4.34 4.79
C LEU A 346 -4.91 -5.12 5.55
N PRO A 347 -5.94 -5.66 4.86
CA PRO A 347 -6.87 -6.60 5.47
C PRO A 347 -6.12 -7.74 6.16
N ASP A 348 -6.54 -8.09 7.37
CA ASP A 348 -5.93 -9.18 8.13
C ASP A 348 -6.37 -10.54 7.55
N PRO A 349 -5.45 -11.38 7.05
CA PRO A 349 -5.79 -12.71 6.56
C PRO A 349 -5.87 -13.77 7.67
N GLY A 350 -5.55 -13.41 8.92
CA GLY A 350 -5.63 -14.30 10.08
C GLY A 350 -4.55 -15.39 10.15
N THR A 351 -3.67 -15.51 9.14
CA THR A 351 -2.59 -16.51 9.08
C THR A 351 -1.33 -15.97 8.42
N SER A 352 -0.17 -16.53 8.78
CA SER A 352 1.15 -16.07 8.30
C SER A 352 1.44 -16.42 6.84
N ARG A 353 0.94 -17.56 6.36
CA ARG A 353 1.09 -18.02 4.97
C ARG A 353 -0.28 -18.14 4.33
N ILE A 354 -0.46 -17.40 3.24
CA ILE A 354 -1.75 -17.30 2.55
C ILE A 354 -1.59 -17.66 1.08
N ARG A 355 -2.70 -18.07 0.48
CA ARG A 355 -2.89 -18.11 -0.97
C ARG A 355 -3.89 -17.01 -1.28
N TRP A 356 -3.37 -15.85 -1.68
CA TRP A 356 -4.15 -14.64 -1.91
C TRP A 356 -4.90 -14.74 -3.24
N GLU A 357 -6.21 -14.92 -3.17
CA GLU A 357 -7.12 -14.90 -4.31
C GLU A 357 -7.71 -13.49 -4.49
N GLY A 358 -7.67 -13.02 -5.73
CA GLY A 358 -8.23 -11.73 -6.11
C GLY A 358 -9.68 -11.82 -6.58
N SER A 359 -10.09 -10.84 -7.39
CA SER A 359 -11.39 -10.86 -8.07
C SER A 359 -11.46 -11.85 -9.25
N GLY A 360 -10.30 -12.26 -9.79
CA GLY A 360 -10.20 -13.26 -10.84
C GLY A 360 -9.98 -14.68 -10.31
N ASP A 361 -9.71 -15.62 -11.22
CA ASP A 361 -9.44 -17.03 -10.90
C ASP A 361 -8.02 -17.32 -10.41
N ALA A 362 -7.15 -16.31 -10.46
CA ALA A 362 -5.76 -16.45 -10.05
C ALA A 362 -5.61 -16.26 -8.54
N ALA A 363 -4.73 -17.09 -7.96
CA ALA A 363 -4.29 -16.92 -6.59
C ALA A 363 -2.77 -17.01 -6.48
N ILE A 364 -2.18 -16.17 -5.64
CA ILE A 364 -0.73 -16.01 -5.45
C ILE A 364 -0.36 -16.40 -4.03
N ASP A 365 0.67 -17.22 -3.85
CA ASP A 365 1.19 -17.53 -2.52
C ASP A 365 1.79 -16.25 -1.89
N ALA A 366 1.50 -15.99 -0.62
CA ALA A 366 2.04 -14.81 0.06
C ALA A 366 2.43 -15.07 1.53
N VAL A 367 3.37 -14.27 2.01
CA VAL A 367 3.73 -14.20 3.44
C VAL A 367 3.11 -12.93 4.02
N ALA A 368 2.22 -13.10 5.00
CA ALA A 368 1.40 -12.03 5.58
C ALA A 368 1.80 -11.62 7.00
N ARG A 369 2.64 -12.42 7.67
CA ARG A 369 3.19 -12.05 8.97
C ARG A 369 4.03 -10.78 8.83
N ALA A 370 3.72 -9.77 9.62
CA ALA A 370 4.43 -8.49 9.55
C ALA A 370 5.94 -8.65 9.77
N PRO A 371 6.79 -7.99 8.98
CA PRO A 371 8.23 -8.04 9.15
C PRO A 371 8.65 -7.31 10.43
N LEU A 372 9.66 -7.85 11.09
CA LEU A 372 10.36 -7.20 12.19
C LEU A 372 11.24 -6.07 11.64
N ASP A 373 11.34 -4.96 12.39
CA ASP A 373 12.18 -3.84 11.99
C ASP A 373 13.65 -4.12 12.34
N ALA A 374 14.49 -4.40 11.33
CA ALA A 374 15.90 -4.74 11.53
C ALA A 374 16.77 -3.55 11.96
N ARG A 375 16.19 -2.35 12.06
CA ARG A 375 16.86 -1.16 12.57
C ARG A 375 16.85 -1.09 14.10
N LEU A 376 16.02 -1.91 14.77
CA LEU A 376 15.79 -1.83 16.21
C LEU A 376 16.57 -2.90 16.98
N ALA A 377 17.27 -2.50 18.03
CA ALA A 377 17.94 -3.39 18.98
C ALA A 377 16.93 -4.26 19.72
N THR A 378 15.75 -3.72 20.03
CA THR A 378 14.63 -4.47 20.59
C THR A 378 14.21 -5.67 19.73
N THR A 379 14.25 -5.56 18.40
CA THR A 379 13.98 -6.68 17.49
C THR A 379 14.93 -7.86 17.73
N VAL A 380 16.23 -7.60 17.91
CA VAL A 380 17.22 -8.65 18.13
C VAL A 380 17.12 -9.22 19.55
N LEU A 381 16.87 -8.37 20.53
CA LEU A 381 16.64 -8.78 21.92
C LEU A 381 15.43 -9.73 22.06
N GLN A 382 14.35 -9.45 21.32
CA GLN A 382 13.11 -10.25 21.31
C GLN A 382 13.12 -11.39 20.30
N PHE A 383 14.22 -11.60 19.57
CA PHE A 383 14.23 -12.49 18.40
C PHE A 383 13.86 -13.94 18.74
N ALA A 384 14.34 -14.46 19.87
CA ALA A 384 14.01 -15.81 20.34
C ALA A 384 12.51 -15.98 20.60
N ASP A 385 11.83 -14.97 21.15
CA ASP A 385 10.38 -14.99 21.35
C ASP A 385 9.64 -14.99 20.01
N LYS A 386 10.03 -14.10 19.08
CA LYS A 386 9.39 -14.01 17.75
C LYS A 386 9.56 -15.29 16.94
N LEU A 387 10.73 -15.91 17.02
CA LEU A 387 11.02 -17.18 16.37
C LEU A 387 10.24 -18.33 17.03
N GLY A 388 10.22 -18.39 18.36
CA GLY A 388 9.42 -19.36 19.11
C GLY A 388 7.92 -19.24 18.79
N ASP A 389 7.38 -18.03 18.69
CA ASP A 389 6.00 -17.78 18.31
C ASP A 389 5.69 -18.27 16.89
N ALA A 390 6.62 -18.11 15.94
CA ALA A 390 6.48 -18.67 14.59
C ALA A 390 6.49 -20.21 14.63
N MET A 391 7.38 -20.80 15.43
CA MET A 391 7.52 -22.25 15.58
C MET A 391 6.32 -22.92 16.24
N ASP A 392 5.64 -22.23 17.18
CA ASP A 392 4.45 -22.72 17.88
C ASP A 392 3.17 -22.66 17.02
N HIS A 393 3.05 -21.67 16.13
CA HIS A 393 1.76 -21.34 15.49
C HIS A 393 1.71 -21.55 13.97
N ASP A 394 2.85 -21.50 13.26
CA ASP A 394 2.85 -21.59 11.80
C ASP A 394 3.14 -23.02 11.32
N HIS A 395 2.51 -23.43 10.22
CA HIS A 395 2.85 -24.68 9.52
C HIS A 395 4.30 -24.68 8.98
N ALA A 396 4.80 -23.49 8.62
CA ALA A 396 6.20 -23.24 8.31
C ALA A 396 6.62 -21.99 9.10
N ALA A 397 7.56 -22.15 10.03
CA ALA A 397 8.04 -21.04 10.85
C ALA A 397 8.81 -20.05 9.98
N ILE A 398 8.24 -18.86 9.76
CA ILE A 398 8.82 -17.83 8.90
C ILE A 398 8.94 -16.53 9.69
N VAL A 399 10.15 -15.99 9.75
CA VAL A 399 10.42 -14.67 10.31
C VAL A 399 10.98 -13.77 9.21
N GLN A 400 10.31 -12.65 8.98
CA GLN A 400 10.76 -11.62 8.04
C GLN A 400 11.37 -10.48 8.83
N CYS A 401 12.49 -9.96 8.38
CA CYS A 401 13.10 -8.73 8.89
C CYS A 401 13.23 -7.74 7.74
N ALA A 402 12.89 -6.48 7.96
CA ALA A 402 12.92 -5.45 6.92
C ALA A 402 13.63 -4.18 7.38
N HIS A 403 14.33 -3.54 6.46
CA HIS A 403 14.96 -2.23 6.67
C HIS A 403 15.29 -1.56 5.34
N HIS A 404 15.51 -0.25 5.37
CA HIS A 404 16.11 0.44 4.23
C HIS A 404 17.61 0.11 4.13
N ALA A 405 18.14 0.09 2.90
CA ALA A 405 19.57 -0.17 2.71
C ALA A 405 20.45 0.81 3.53
N GLY A 406 21.44 0.25 4.22
CA GLY A 406 22.37 0.95 5.09
C GLY A 406 21.75 1.44 6.41
N THR A 407 20.61 0.89 6.83
CA THR A 407 19.96 1.25 8.11
C THR A 407 19.79 0.09 9.09
N ALA A 408 20.13 -1.15 8.70
CA ALA A 408 20.17 -2.27 9.63
C ALA A 408 21.05 -1.94 10.85
N ASN A 409 20.62 -2.36 12.03
CA ASN A 409 21.42 -2.14 13.22
C ASN A 409 22.61 -3.12 13.29
N PRO A 410 23.65 -2.81 14.07
CA PRO A 410 24.83 -3.67 14.19
C PRO A 410 24.53 -5.07 14.75
N TRP A 411 23.43 -5.22 15.51
CA TRP A 411 23.02 -6.49 16.09
C TRP A 411 22.38 -7.42 15.05
N PHE A 412 21.69 -6.87 14.07
CA PHE A 412 21.16 -7.61 12.93
C PHE A 412 22.30 -8.09 12.03
N ASP A 413 23.38 -7.33 11.89
CA ASP A 413 24.60 -7.82 11.22
C ASP A 413 25.21 -9.02 11.94
N CYS A 414 25.12 -9.09 13.28
CA CYS A 414 25.47 -10.29 14.02
C CYS A 414 24.53 -11.46 13.65
N LEU A 415 23.21 -11.26 13.54
CA LEU A 415 22.29 -12.30 13.07
C LEU A 415 22.62 -12.82 11.67
N ARG A 416 22.94 -11.92 10.73
CA ARG A 416 23.41 -12.29 9.38
C ARG A 416 24.69 -13.13 9.46
N ARG A 417 25.65 -12.75 10.31
CA ARG A 417 26.87 -13.53 10.52
C ARG A 417 26.59 -14.91 11.11
N ILE A 418 25.69 -15.03 12.09
CA ILE A 418 25.25 -16.33 12.60
C ILE A 418 24.74 -17.21 11.46
N GLY A 419 23.89 -16.63 10.58
CA GLY A 419 23.33 -17.32 9.42
C GLY A 419 24.36 -17.82 8.39
N ARG A 420 25.56 -17.23 8.36
CA ARG A 420 26.69 -17.72 7.55
C ARG A 420 27.27 -19.03 8.09
N TRP A 421 27.31 -19.17 9.41
CA TRP A 421 27.93 -20.29 10.10
C TRP A 421 26.97 -21.47 10.33
N SER A 422 25.70 -21.16 10.57
CA SER A 422 24.71 -22.17 11.00
C SER A 422 23.27 -21.71 10.76
N THR A 423 22.37 -22.68 10.69
CA THR A 423 20.91 -22.48 10.63
C THR A 423 20.25 -22.57 12.01
N VAL A 424 21.03 -22.46 13.09
CA VAL A 424 20.53 -22.61 14.47
C VAL A 424 19.37 -21.67 14.82
N LEU A 425 19.36 -20.47 14.24
CA LEU A 425 18.28 -19.49 14.38
C LEU A 425 17.26 -19.51 13.22
N GLY A 426 17.41 -20.47 12.30
CA GLY A 426 16.69 -20.54 11.03
C GLY A 426 17.61 -20.33 9.83
N THR A 427 17.13 -20.75 8.66
CA THR A 427 17.85 -20.66 7.39
C THR A 427 17.51 -19.35 6.69
N PHE A 428 18.51 -18.50 6.44
CA PHE A 428 18.31 -17.32 5.60
C PHE A 428 18.05 -17.73 4.16
N VAL A 429 16.97 -17.21 3.57
CA VAL A 429 16.55 -17.51 2.20
C VAL A 429 16.11 -16.25 1.47
N THR A 430 16.24 -16.29 0.15
CA THR A 430 15.56 -15.33 -0.73
C THR A 430 14.06 -15.60 -0.75
N ALA A 431 13.23 -14.61 -1.08
CA ALA A 431 11.79 -14.81 -1.20
C ALA A 431 11.43 -15.88 -2.24
N ASP A 432 12.14 -15.88 -3.38
CA ASP A 432 11.92 -16.87 -4.44
C ASP A 432 12.21 -18.29 -3.97
N GLU A 433 13.26 -18.50 -3.18
CA GLU A 433 13.58 -19.82 -2.60
C GLU A 433 12.56 -20.21 -1.52
N LEU A 434 12.11 -19.26 -0.70
CA LEU A 434 11.07 -19.51 0.30
C LEU A 434 9.78 -20.02 -0.37
N PHE A 435 9.26 -19.30 -1.38
CA PHE A 435 8.03 -19.71 -2.07
C PHE A 435 8.20 -21.04 -2.80
N ARG A 436 9.38 -21.32 -3.35
CA ARG A 436 9.68 -22.61 -3.99
C ARG A 436 9.65 -23.77 -2.99
N ARG A 437 10.25 -23.61 -1.80
CA ARG A 437 10.30 -24.66 -0.77
C ARG A 437 9.01 -24.84 0.00
N THR A 438 8.18 -23.79 0.06
CA THR A 438 6.93 -23.77 0.82
C THR A 438 5.70 -23.62 -0.07
N ALA A 439 5.79 -24.07 -1.32
CA ALA A 439 4.71 -23.94 -2.29
C ALA A 439 3.44 -24.67 -1.82
N GLY A 440 2.29 -24.01 -1.92
CA GLY A 440 0.99 -24.61 -1.61
C GLY A 440 0.68 -24.84 -0.13
N THR A 441 1.52 -24.35 0.79
CA THR A 441 1.27 -24.46 2.24
C THR A 441 0.36 -23.34 2.79
N GLY A 442 0.01 -22.36 1.96
CA GLY A 442 -0.79 -21.20 2.36
C GLY A 442 -2.29 -21.46 2.44
N THR A 443 -2.94 -20.83 3.41
CA THR A 443 -4.41 -20.84 3.56
C THR A 443 -5.04 -19.87 2.55
N LEU A 444 -6.11 -20.29 1.86
CA LEU A 444 -6.82 -19.40 0.92
C LEU A 444 -7.34 -18.15 1.66
N ALA A 445 -7.01 -16.97 1.13
CA ALA A 445 -7.46 -15.68 1.65
C ALA A 445 -8.02 -14.84 0.50
N THR A 446 -9.27 -14.39 0.66
CA THR A 446 -10.02 -13.64 -0.35
C THR A 446 -10.67 -12.43 0.31
N PHE A 447 -10.56 -11.26 -0.34
CA PHE A 447 -11.08 -10.00 0.19
C PHE A 447 -11.91 -9.26 -0.86
N GLU A 448 -13.02 -8.67 -0.41
CA GLU A 448 -13.81 -7.77 -1.26
C GLU A 448 -12.98 -6.57 -1.72
N PRO A 449 -13.21 -6.02 -2.93
CA PRO A 449 -12.44 -4.87 -3.42
C PRO A 449 -12.47 -3.66 -2.47
N ASP A 450 -13.56 -3.45 -1.73
CA ASP A 450 -13.66 -2.34 -0.78
C ASP A 450 -12.95 -2.59 0.57
N ALA A 451 -12.45 -3.80 0.83
CA ALA A 451 -11.70 -4.10 2.06
C ALA A 451 -10.33 -3.38 2.09
N PHE A 452 -9.74 -3.11 0.93
CA PHE A 452 -8.46 -2.43 0.81
C PHE A 452 -8.57 -0.94 1.17
N PRO A 453 -7.58 -0.38 1.90
CA PRO A 453 -7.60 1.01 2.32
C PRO A 453 -7.59 1.97 1.12
N SER A 454 -8.30 3.08 1.25
CA SER A 454 -8.21 4.18 0.28
C SER A 454 -6.96 5.01 0.54
N THR A 455 -6.36 5.51 -0.53
CA THR A 455 -5.19 6.38 -0.45
C THR A 455 -5.56 7.70 0.22
N LEU A 456 -4.87 8.00 1.33
CA LEU A 456 -5.07 9.22 2.07
C LEU A 456 -4.29 10.38 1.42
N PRO A 457 -4.75 11.63 1.61
CA PRO A 457 -3.97 12.81 1.26
C PRO A 457 -2.58 12.76 1.91
N PRO A 458 -1.52 13.22 1.22
CA PRO A 458 -0.18 13.24 1.79
C PRO A 458 -0.17 14.07 3.07
N PHE A 459 0.48 13.54 4.11
CA PHE A 459 0.67 14.25 5.37
C PHE A 459 1.65 15.41 5.17
N VAL A 460 1.26 16.63 5.55
CA VAL A 460 2.15 17.79 5.57
C VAL A 460 2.65 17.98 7.01
N PRO A 461 3.93 17.70 7.32
CA PRO A 461 4.46 17.87 8.67
C PRO A 461 4.38 19.34 9.10
N GLY A 462 3.68 19.60 10.21
CA GLY A 462 3.41 20.95 10.74
C GLY A 462 2.08 21.10 11.49
N PHE A 463 1.22 20.08 11.45
CA PHE A 463 -0.15 20.13 12.00
C PHE A 463 -0.39 19.22 13.23
N LEU A 464 0.62 18.99 14.06
CA LEU A 464 0.35 18.57 15.44
C LEU A 464 -0.04 19.81 16.27
N PRO A 465 -1.07 19.75 17.12
CA PRO A 465 -1.27 20.79 18.13
C PRO A 465 0.00 20.86 18.97
N VAL A 466 0.56 22.07 19.11
CA VAL A 466 1.74 22.31 19.95
C VAL A 466 1.47 21.79 21.36
N GLY A 467 2.15 20.71 21.71
CA GLY A 467 2.18 20.10 23.03
C GLY A 467 3.34 19.11 23.10
N ALA A 468 4.40 19.52 23.81
CA ALA A 468 5.54 18.72 24.28
C ALA A 468 6.36 17.98 23.20
N ASP A 469 7.31 18.69 22.59
CA ASP A 469 8.75 18.53 22.86
C ASP A 469 9.60 19.14 21.73
N GLY A 470 10.50 20.05 22.13
CA GLY A 470 11.31 20.84 21.23
C GLY A 470 12.43 20.01 20.59
N GLY A 471 12.38 19.88 19.27
CA GLY A 471 13.49 19.37 18.45
C GLY A 471 13.41 19.96 17.06
N GLY A 472 14.25 20.94 16.76
CA GLY A 472 14.31 21.60 15.46
C GLY A 472 14.80 20.66 14.37
N ALA A 473 13.88 20.24 13.49
CA ALA A 473 14.20 19.70 12.18
C ALA A 473 13.70 20.69 11.12
N GLY A 474 14.56 20.99 10.14
CA GLY A 474 14.36 22.05 9.15
C GLY A 474 12.99 22.04 8.50
N ILE A 475 12.35 23.21 8.46
CA ILE A 475 11.12 23.48 7.72
C ILE A 475 11.44 23.26 6.24
N VAL A 476 11.07 22.10 5.71
CA VAL A 476 10.92 21.91 4.28
C VAL A 476 9.76 22.81 3.86
N ASP A 477 9.99 23.69 2.89
CA ASP A 477 9.02 24.66 2.38
C ASP A 477 7.70 23.95 1.98
N PRO A 478 6.56 24.13 2.69
CA PRO A 478 5.34 23.36 2.46
C PRO A 478 4.58 23.72 1.16
N VAL A 479 5.21 24.42 0.20
CA VAL A 479 4.53 25.24 -0.82
C VAL A 479 4.76 24.76 -2.26
N SER A 480 4.76 23.45 -2.57
CA SER A 480 4.88 23.08 -4.01
C SER A 480 4.13 21.87 -4.54
N THR A 481 3.51 21.02 -3.71
CA THR A 481 2.77 19.87 -4.24
C THR A 481 1.28 20.15 -4.28
N ASP A 482 0.70 20.13 -5.48
CA ASP A 482 -0.75 20.18 -5.74
C ASP A 482 -1.26 18.76 -6.02
N PRO A 483 -1.52 17.95 -4.98
CA PRO A 483 -1.78 16.53 -5.19
C PRO A 483 -3.13 16.28 -5.88
N ILE A 484 -4.10 17.20 -5.76
CA ILE A 484 -5.37 17.15 -6.51
C ILE A 484 -5.09 17.35 -7.99
N GLY A 485 -4.38 18.42 -8.37
CA GLY A 485 -4.06 18.66 -9.79
C GLY A 485 -3.17 17.58 -10.39
N MET A 486 -2.24 16.99 -9.62
CA MET A 486 -1.48 15.82 -10.05
C MET A 486 -2.38 14.62 -10.35
N SER A 487 -3.38 14.34 -9.50
CA SER A 487 -4.36 13.27 -9.73
C SER A 487 -5.21 13.54 -10.98
N VAL A 488 -5.68 14.77 -11.16
CA VAL A 488 -6.46 15.17 -12.35
C VAL A 488 -5.63 15.00 -13.63
N ALA A 489 -4.38 15.47 -13.63
CA ALA A 489 -3.49 15.32 -14.77
C ALA A 489 -3.13 13.85 -15.05
N ALA A 490 -3.01 13.03 -14.00
CA ALA A 490 -2.79 11.60 -14.14
C ALA A 490 -4.02 10.92 -14.78
N GLU A 491 -5.23 11.22 -14.32
CA GLU A 491 -6.46 10.73 -14.97
C GLU A 491 -6.46 11.11 -16.44
N GLU A 492 -6.25 12.39 -16.77
CA GLU A 492 -6.26 12.87 -18.15
C GLU A 492 -5.31 12.08 -19.05
N ALA A 493 -4.13 11.73 -18.54
CA ALA A 493 -3.17 10.90 -19.26
C ALA A 493 -3.69 9.47 -19.44
N GLN A 494 -4.27 8.86 -18.42
CA GLN A 494 -4.86 7.52 -18.49
C GLN A 494 -6.04 7.47 -19.49
N SER A 495 -6.94 8.45 -19.42
CA SER A 495 -8.08 8.59 -20.34
C SER A 495 -7.64 8.68 -21.80
N ARG A 496 -6.58 9.44 -22.10
CA ARG A 496 -6.00 9.48 -23.46
C ARG A 496 -5.51 8.10 -23.92
N VAL A 497 -4.76 7.40 -23.08
CA VAL A 497 -4.25 6.05 -23.41
C VAL A 497 -5.41 5.09 -23.69
N VAL A 498 -6.46 5.12 -22.87
CA VAL A 498 -7.64 4.26 -23.06
C VAL A 498 -8.38 4.61 -24.35
N LEU A 499 -8.58 5.90 -24.66
CA LEU A 499 -9.23 6.34 -25.90
C LEU A 499 -8.40 5.96 -27.13
N GLU A 500 -7.07 6.08 -27.07
CA GLU A 500 -6.17 5.64 -28.15
C GLU A 500 -6.21 4.13 -28.36
N ALA A 501 -6.16 3.35 -27.27
CA ALA A 501 -6.32 1.90 -27.34
C ALA A 501 -7.67 1.51 -27.92
N SER A 502 -8.74 2.24 -27.59
CA SER A 502 -10.09 2.00 -28.11
C SER A 502 -10.18 2.24 -29.62
N ARG A 503 -9.51 3.26 -30.16
CA ARG A 503 -9.45 3.49 -31.62
C ARG A 503 -8.77 2.34 -32.36
N ALA A 504 -7.84 1.63 -31.73
CA ALA A 504 -7.24 0.43 -32.33
C ALA A 504 -8.28 -0.71 -32.46
N LEU A 505 -9.29 -0.76 -31.59
CA LEU A 505 -10.38 -1.73 -31.60
C LEU A 505 -11.38 -1.50 -32.75
N ASP A 506 -11.49 -0.28 -33.29
CA ASP A 506 -12.47 0.05 -34.34
C ASP A 506 -12.31 -0.80 -35.61
N ARG A 507 -11.12 -1.37 -35.82
CA ARG A 507 -10.84 -2.28 -36.95
C ARG A 507 -11.56 -3.63 -36.85
N VAL A 508 -12.01 -4.00 -35.66
CA VAL A 508 -12.58 -5.32 -35.37
C VAL A 508 -13.92 -5.23 -34.64
N ARG A 509 -14.50 -4.04 -34.51
CA ARG A 509 -15.87 -3.86 -34.02
C ARG A 509 -16.86 -4.06 -35.17
N PRO A 510 -18.09 -4.51 -34.89
CA PRO A 510 -19.16 -4.47 -35.88
C PRO A 510 -19.33 -3.05 -36.40
N LEU A 511 -19.41 -2.88 -37.71
CA LEU A 511 -19.85 -1.62 -38.30
C LEU A 511 -21.32 -1.43 -37.93
N ASP A 512 -21.64 -0.37 -37.21
CA ASP A 512 -23.03 0.02 -36.96
C ASP A 512 -23.72 0.22 -38.32
N THR A 513 -24.63 -0.69 -38.69
CA THR A 513 -25.63 -0.41 -39.72
C THR A 513 -26.54 0.68 -39.16
N LEU A 514 -26.27 1.93 -39.54
CA LEU A 514 -27.16 3.07 -39.34
C LEU A 514 -28.56 2.76 -39.92
N GLU A 515 -29.47 2.23 -39.11
CA GLU A 515 -30.89 2.22 -39.43
C GLU A 515 -31.49 3.61 -39.14
N ALA A 516 -31.75 4.34 -40.21
CA ALA A 516 -32.45 5.61 -40.23
C ALA A 516 -33.93 5.41 -39.85
N GLY A 517 -34.27 5.60 -38.57
CA GLY A 517 -35.64 5.68 -38.07
C GLY A 517 -36.04 7.10 -37.67
N VAL A 518 -36.15 8.02 -38.65
CA VAL A 518 -36.78 9.33 -38.43
C VAL A 518 -38.29 9.14 -38.48
N HIS A 519 -38.95 9.06 -37.32
CA HIS A 519 -40.41 9.19 -37.26
C HIS A 519 -40.81 10.63 -36.97
N GLU A 520 -41.32 11.30 -38.01
CA GLU A 520 -42.11 12.53 -37.96
C GLU A 520 -43.34 12.37 -37.06
N GLY A 521 -43.62 13.39 -36.26
CA GLY A 521 -44.79 13.40 -35.37
C GLY A 521 -45.05 14.76 -34.73
N ILE A 522 -45.08 15.84 -35.52
CA ILE A 522 -45.59 17.14 -35.08
C ILE A 522 -47.12 17.05 -34.98
N ARG A 523 -47.68 17.07 -33.76
CA ARG A 523 -49.06 17.53 -33.52
C ARG A 523 -49.14 18.40 -32.28
N ARG A 524 -49.49 19.67 -32.51
CA ARG A 524 -50.03 20.60 -31.51
C ARG A 524 -51.40 20.10 -31.06
N SER A 525 -51.69 20.20 -29.77
CA SER A 525 -53.07 20.30 -29.29
C SER A 525 -53.15 21.13 -28.02
N ASP A 526 -54.04 22.10 -28.08
CA ASP A 526 -54.35 23.13 -27.11
C ASP A 526 -55.02 22.62 -25.82
N ALA A 527 -55.00 23.52 -24.85
CA ALA A 527 -55.58 23.55 -23.51
C ALA A 527 -56.89 22.78 -23.25
N VAL A 528 -57.01 22.19 -22.05
CA VAL A 528 -58.21 22.31 -21.18
C VAL A 528 -57.77 22.24 -19.69
N VAL A 529 -58.17 23.25 -18.92
CA VAL A 529 -58.13 23.31 -17.44
C VAL A 529 -59.45 22.74 -16.89
N PRO A 530 -59.42 22.03 -15.75
CA PRO A 530 -60.48 22.25 -14.76
C PRO A 530 -59.94 22.52 -13.34
N GLN A 531 -60.65 23.43 -12.66
CA GLN A 531 -60.45 23.89 -11.30
C GLN A 531 -60.92 22.88 -10.23
N ALA A 532 -60.18 22.92 -9.11
CA ALA A 532 -60.59 22.91 -7.70
C ALA A 532 -61.64 21.93 -7.17
N HIS A 533 -61.29 21.23 -6.08
CA HIS A 533 -62.03 21.27 -4.82
C HIS A 533 -61.12 20.93 -3.64
N SER A 534 -61.58 21.33 -2.46
CA SER A 534 -60.85 21.74 -1.28
C SER A 534 -61.04 20.81 -0.08
N GLU A 535 -60.20 21.05 0.94
CA GLU A 535 -60.40 20.78 2.37
C GLU A 535 -60.02 19.41 2.96
N GLY A 536 -59.25 19.49 4.05
CA GLY A 536 -58.82 18.36 4.89
C GLY A 536 -57.65 18.73 5.81
N VAL A 537 -57.91 19.55 6.83
CA VAL A 537 -56.97 19.94 7.88
C VAL A 537 -56.85 18.81 8.91
N SER A 538 -55.63 18.38 9.28
CA SER A 538 -55.37 17.84 10.61
C SER A 538 -53.96 18.17 11.09
N GLN A 539 -53.89 18.65 12.33
CA GLN A 539 -52.71 19.20 13.01
C GLN A 539 -51.62 18.16 13.29
N THR A 540 -50.39 18.64 13.14
CA THR A 540 -49.11 18.01 13.45
C THR A 540 -48.73 18.13 14.92
N ASP A 541 -48.17 17.06 15.49
CA ASP A 541 -47.36 17.10 16.70
C ASP A 541 -45.87 17.28 16.33
N ARG A 542 -45.21 18.26 16.95
CA ARG A 542 -43.83 18.70 16.63
C ARG A 542 -42.79 17.94 17.46
N LYS A 543 -41.82 17.32 16.78
CA LYS A 543 -40.47 17.05 17.35
C LYS A 543 -39.41 17.79 16.55
N LYS A 544 -38.48 18.39 17.29
CA LYS A 544 -37.41 19.30 16.85
C LYS A 544 -36.30 18.53 16.14
N THR A 545 -35.90 19.00 14.96
CA THR A 545 -34.59 18.73 14.34
C THR A 545 -33.96 20.06 13.92
N SER A 546 -32.73 20.28 14.38
CA SER A 546 -31.75 21.24 13.86
C SER A 546 -31.49 20.94 12.38
N GLY A 547 -31.39 21.85 11.43
CA GLY A 547 -30.74 23.16 11.42
C GLY A 547 -30.37 23.49 9.97
N TRP A 548 -31.35 23.89 9.15
CA TRP A 548 -31.18 24.68 7.93
C TRP A 548 -31.85 26.03 8.21
N PRO A 549 -31.17 27.20 8.17
CA PRO A 549 -31.86 28.47 8.36
C PRO A 549 -32.72 28.80 7.15
N ALA A 550 -34.00 29.05 7.44
CA ALA A 550 -34.97 29.60 6.52
C ALA A 550 -34.59 31.02 6.08
N ILE A 551 -34.36 31.20 4.77
CA ILE A 551 -34.68 32.45 4.07
C ILE A 551 -35.55 32.11 2.87
N VAL A 552 -36.80 31.73 3.13
CA VAL A 552 -37.89 31.81 2.13
C VAL A 552 -39.13 32.35 2.83
N ARG A 553 -39.22 33.67 2.96
CA ARG A 553 -40.51 34.35 3.19
C ARG A 553 -40.45 35.84 2.79
N ARG A 554 -40.49 36.11 1.49
CA ARG A 554 -41.23 37.22 0.84
C ARG A 554 -40.80 37.37 -0.61
N ILE A 555 -41.71 37.04 -1.52
CA ILE A 555 -42.25 37.89 -2.60
C ILE A 555 -43.05 36.94 -3.48
N VAL A 556 -44.37 36.89 -3.24
CA VAL A 556 -45.33 36.44 -4.25
C VAL A 556 -45.73 37.70 -4.99
N GLY A 557 -45.12 37.90 -6.15
CA GLY A 557 -45.58 38.85 -7.17
C GLY A 557 -46.01 38.03 -8.37
N ALA A 558 -47.30 38.04 -8.66
CA ALA A 558 -47.86 37.46 -9.88
C ALA A 558 -47.32 38.21 -11.11
N GLY A 559 -46.79 37.49 -12.10
CA GLY A 559 -46.34 38.07 -13.37
C GLY A 559 -45.66 37.07 -14.31
N SER A 560 -46.41 36.65 -15.34
CA SER A 560 -46.00 36.15 -16.67
C SER A 560 -44.84 35.14 -16.81
N GLY A 561 -45.16 33.95 -17.34
CA GLY A 561 -44.26 32.83 -17.59
C GLY A 561 -43.20 33.00 -18.69
N SER A 562 -42.30 33.98 -18.58
CA SER A 562 -41.06 34.02 -19.39
C SER A 562 -39.75 33.95 -18.58
N SER A 563 -39.80 34.13 -17.25
CA SER A 563 -38.59 34.11 -16.39
C SER A 563 -38.12 32.70 -16.01
N SER A 564 -38.99 31.68 -16.11
CA SER A 564 -38.66 30.32 -15.62
C SER A 564 -37.78 29.49 -16.56
N GLU A 565 -37.77 29.79 -17.87
CA GLU A 565 -36.99 29.03 -18.86
C GLU A 565 -35.51 29.43 -18.88
N GLN A 566 -35.18 30.65 -18.45
CA GLN A 566 -33.81 31.18 -18.47
C GLN A 566 -32.82 30.29 -17.71
N PHE A 567 -33.28 29.66 -16.63
CA PHE A 567 -32.48 28.82 -15.73
C PHE A 567 -32.62 27.32 -16.00
N VAL A 568 -33.26 26.91 -17.09
CA VAL A 568 -33.53 25.49 -17.39
C VAL A 568 -32.84 25.06 -18.68
N LEU A 569 -32.03 24.01 -18.62
CA LEU A 569 -31.52 23.29 -19.78
C LEU A 569 -32.27 21.97 -19.89
N GLU A 570 -32.70 21.61 -21.10
CA GLU A 570 -33.47 20.39 -21.33
C GLU A 570 -33.11 19.80 -22.70
N ASN A 571 -32.88 18.49 -22.74
CA ASN A 571 -32.86 17.69 -23.97
C ASN A 571 -33.88 16.53 -23.81
N LYS A 572 -33.90 15.58 -24.76
CA LYS A 572 -34.86 14.46 -24.72
C LYS A 572 -34.72 13.55 -23.49
N ALA A 573 -33.54 13.51 -22.88
CA ALA A 573 -33.17 12.53 -21.87
C ALA A 573 -33.02 13.13 -20.46
N VAL A 574 -32.64 14.40 -20.35
CA VAL A 574 -32.37 15.06 -19.06
C VAL A 574 -32.82 16.52 -19.05
N ARG A 575 -33.28 16.96 -17.87
CA ARG A 575 -33.64 18.33 -17.54
C ARG A 575 -32.85 18.79 -16.32
N VAL A 576 -32.17 19.92 -16.46
CA VAL A 576 -31.40 20.57 -15.39
C VAL A 576 -31.95 21.96 -15.13
N ARG A 577 -32.16 22.29 -13.86
CA ARG A 577 -32.57 23.62 -13.40
C ARG A 577 -31.52 24.22 -12.46
N VAL A 578 -31.11 25.45 -12.74
CA VAL A 578 -30.21 26.25 -11.90
C VAL A 578 -31.01 27.03 -10.86
N ASN A 579 -30.50 27.14 -9.65
CA ASN A 579 -31.07 27.98 -8.60
C ASN A 579 -30.68 29.44 -8.84
N PRO A 580 -31.64 30.39 -8.97
CA PRO A 580 -31.31 31.79 -9.22
C PRO A 580 -30.58 32.49 -8.07
N ALA A 581 -30.71 32.00 -6.83
CA ALA A 581 -30.06 32.59 -5.66
C ALA A 581 -28.63 32.09 -5.45
N THR A 582 -28.36 30.82 -5.76
CA THR A 582 -27.06 30.20 -5.49
C THR A 582 -26.22 30.01 -6.76
N GLY A 583 -26.83 29.91 -7.93
CA GLY A 583 -26.16 29.61 -9.19
C GLY A 583 -25.76 28.14 -9.36
N GLY A 584 -25.97 27.31 -8.34
CA GLY A 584 -25.80 25.85 -8.39
C GLY A 584 -26.98 25.12 -9.01
N VAL A 585 -26.88 23.80 -9.15
CA VAL A 585 -27.96 22.96 -9.68
C VAL A 585 -29.03 22.73 -8.61
N LEU A 586 -30.22 23.28 -8.84
CA LEU A 586 -31.40 23.06 -8.02
C LEU A 586 -32.01 21.69 -8.25
N SER A 587 -31.99 21.22 -9.51
CA SER A 587 -32.56 19.93 -9.86
C SER A 587 -31.98 19.35 -11.14
N LEU A 588 -31.64 18.07 -11.08
CA LEU A 588 -31.35 17.16 -12.19
C LEU A 588 -32.41 16.05 -12.18
N ARG A 589 -33.12 15.86 -13.29
CA ARG A 589 -34.15 14.81 -13.43
C ARG A 589 -34.43 14.51 -14.91
N ARG A 590 -35.18 13.45 -15.21
CA ARG A 590 -35.73 13.28 -16.56
C ARG A 590 -36.82 14.30 -16.85
N PRO A 591 -37.04 14.71 -18.11
CA PRO A 591 -38.08 15.67 -18.47
C PRO A 591 -39.49 15.31 -17.97
N GLY A 592 -39.82 14.01 -17.95
CA GLY A 592 -41.11 13.49 -17.50
C GLY A 592 -41.26 13.33 -15.97
N ASP A 593 -40.16 13.41 -15.23
CA ASP A 593 -40.17 13.18 -13.79
C ASP A 593 -40.61 14.43 -13.02
N ARG A 594 -41.32 14.19 -11.92
CA ARG A 594 -41.70 15.24 -10.97
C ARG A 594 -40.66 15.42 -9.85
N GLY A 595 -40.03 14.32 -9.44
CA GLY A 595 -39.03 14.30 -8.36
C GLY A 595 -37.67 14.81 -8.84
N ASN A 596 -36.92 15.42 -7.92
CA ASN A 596 -35.52 15.72 -8.14
C ASN A 596 -34.67 14.48 -7.83
N GLN A 597 -33.72 14.14 -8.70
CA GLN A 597 -32.79 13.03 -8.46
C GLN A 597 -31.49 13.53 -7.82
N LEU A 598 -31.00 14.70 -8.23
CA LEU A 598 -29.72 15.23 -7.75
C LEU A 598 -29.72 16.77 -7.73
N SER A 599 -29.11 17.33 -6.69
CA SER A 599 -28.79 18.75 -6.56
C SER A 599 -27.29 18.94 -6.38
N GLN A 600 -26.76 20.11 -6.74
CA GLN A 600 -25.34 20.43 -6.58
C GLN A 600 -25.11 21.89 -6.15
N GLN A 601 -24.15 22.10 -5.25
CA GLN A 601 -23.62 23.43 -4.87
C GLN A 601 -22.12 23.39 -4.56
N LEU A 602 -21.48 24.56 -4.55
CA LEU A 602 -20.10 24.75 -4.11
C LEU A 602 -20.07 25.28 -2.68
N SER A 603 -19.17 24.77 -1.85
CA SER A 603 -18.98 25.28 -0.48
C SER A 603 -17.53 25.17 -0.04
N LEU A 604 -17.05 26.13 0.74
CA LEU A 604 -15.91 25.94 1.63
C LEU A 604 -16.40 25.21 2.88
N ARG A 605 -15.80 24.06 3.17
CA ARG A 605 -15.98 23.32 4.42
C ARG A 605 -14.88 23.70 5.40
N THR A 606 -15.27 23.93 6.64
CA THR A 606 -14.38 23.94 7.81
C THR A 606 -14.92 22.98 8.86
N THR A 607 -14.05 22.38 9.65
CA THR A 607 -14.47 21.52 10.77
C THR A 607 -14.07 22.20 12.06
N LEU A 608 -14.99 22.29 13.02
CA LEU A 608 -14.69 22.89 14.33
C LEU A 608 -13.57 22.11 15.04
N ALA A 609 -13.06 22.61 16.16
CA ALA A 609 -12.10 21.84 16.97
C ALA A 609 -12.78 20.63 17.63
N ALA A 610 -12.02 19.55 17.87
CA ALA A 610 -12.53 18.40 18.62
C ALA A 610 -12.90 18.85 20.05
N PRO A 611 -13.97 18.29 20.63
CA PRO A 611 -14.37 18.63 21.98
C PRO A 611 -13.27 18.23 22.99
N PRO A 612 -13.14 18.94 24.14
CA PRO A 612 -12.10 18.64 25.14
C PRO A 612 -12.21 17.22 25.67
N ALA A 613 -11.06 16.61 26.03
CA ALA A 613 -11.01 15.28 26.62
C ALA A 613 -11.96 15.15 27.83
N GLY A 614 -12.81 14.12 27.83
CA GLY A 614 -13.86 13.90 28.84
C GLY A 614 -15.25 14.44 28.46
N SER A 615 -15.36 15.19 27.36
CA SER A 615 -16.66 15.57 26.78
C SER A 615 -17.27 14.42 25.95
N HIS A 616 -18.54 14.55 25.57
CA HIS A 616 -19.15 13.63 24.61
C HIS A 616 -18.40 13.68 23.28
N TRP A 617 -18.12 12.51 22.71
CA TRP A 617 -17.52 12.41 21.39
C TRP A 617 -18.53 12.89 20.34
N GLU A 618 -18.07 13.76 19.44
CA GLU A 618 -18.85 14.31 18.32
C GLU A 618 -18.16 13.97 17.01
N ASP A 619 -18.91 13.45 16.05
CA ASP A 619 -18.35 13.05 14.75
C ASP A 619 -17.85 14.30 13.99
N PRO A 620 -16.66 14.26 13.34
CA PRO A 620 -16.18 15.36 12.50
C PRO A 620 -17.18 15.84 11.42
N GLN A 621 -18.10 15.00 10.94
CA GLN A 621 -19.16 15.40 10.02
C GLN A 621 -20.24 16.23 10.69
N GLU A 622 -20.55 15.98 11.98
CA GLU A 622 -21.52 16.78 12.75
C GLU A 622 -20.96 18.16 13.10
N ARG A 623 -19.63 18.26 13.23
CA ARG A 623 -18.90 19.50 13.51
C ARG A 623 -18.50 20.30 12.27
N ALA A 624 -18.89 19.84 11.08
CA ALA A 624 -18.56 20.51 9.83
C ALA A 624 -19.48 21.71 9.60
N ASP A 625 -18.88 22.88 9.36
CA ASP A 625 -19.57 24.09 8.89
C ASP A 625 -19.28 24.32 7.41
N TYR A 626 -20.24 24.90 6.70
CA TYR A 626 -20.15 25.10 5.25
C TYR A 626 -20.55 26.53 4.87
N SER A 627 -19.75 27.14 3.99
CA SER A 627 -20.14 28.41 3.38
C SER A 627 -21.38 28.24 2.49
N GLY A 628 -22.23 29.26 2.45
CA GLY A 628 -23.27 29.41 1.44
C GLY A 628 -22.71 29.78 0.07
N MET A 629 -23.33 29.28 -1.00
CA MET A 629 -23.08 29.67 -2.39
C MET A 629 -24.08 30.75 -2.80
N VAL A 630 -23.60 31.92 -3.23
CA VAL A 630 -24.44 33.06 -3.62
C VAL A 630 -24.12 33.48 -5.05
N ALA A 631 -25.13 33.48 -5.94
CA ALA A 631 -24.97 33.97 -7.29
C ALA A 631 -25.09 35.50 -7.35
N ASP A 632 -24.07 36.15 -7.89
CA ASP A 632 -24.11 37.58 -8.22
C ASP A 632 -24.69 37.79 -9.63
N ARG A 633 -24.44 36.85 -10.55
CA ARG A 633 -24.90 36.91 -11.94
C ARG A 633 -25.11 35.51 -12.53
N ILE A 634 -26.19 35.32 -13.30
CA ILE A 634 -26.44 34.09 -14.06
C ILE A 634 -26.83 34.47 -15.48
N GLU A 635 -26.15 33.87 -16.46
CA GLU A 635 -26.30 34.16 -17.87
C GLU A 635 -26.61 32.91 -18.68
N ARG A 636 -27.51 33.05 -19.66
CA ARG A 636 -27.69 32.01 -20.67
C ARG A 636 -26.61 32.19 -21.74
N VAL A 637 -25.79 31.17 -21.97
CA VAL A 637 -24.80 31.14 -23.05
C VAL A 637 -25.24 30.15 -24.13
N ARG A 638 -24.62 30.19 -25.30
CA ARG A 638 -24.94 29.24 -26.38
C ARG A 638 -24.71 27.81 -25.87
N GLY A 639 -25.79 27.03 -25.77
CA GLY A 639 -25.76 25.64 -25.32
C GLY A 639 -25.62 25.42 -23.81
N GLY A 640 -25.65 26.46 -22.97
CA GLY A 640 -25.39 26.31 -21.54
C GLY A 640 -25.84 27.47 -20.64
N ILE A 641 -25.57 27.36 -19.35
CA ILE A 641 -25.81 28.40 -18.34
C ILE A 641 -24.49 28.71 -17.63
N HIS A 642 -24.18 29.99 -17.45
CA HIS A 642 -22.99 30.49 -16.77
C HIS A 642 -23.38 31.24 -15.49
N SER A 643 -22.96 30.73 -14.34
CA SER A 643 -23.16 31.33 -13.02
C SER A 643 -21.85 31.93 -12.51
N LEU A 644 -21.90 33.15 -11.99
CA LEU A 644 -20.79 33.82 -11.30
C LEU A 644 -21.26 34.26 -9.92
N GLY A 645 -20.42 34.11 -8.91
CA GLY A 645 -20.81 34.47 -7.55
C GLY A 645 -19.71 34.34 -6.51
N ARG A 646 -20.15 34.33 -5.25
CA ARG A 646 -19.33 34.31 -4.04
C ARG A 646 -19.67 33.15 -3.13
N LEU A 647 -18.68 32.71 -2.37
CA LEU A 647 -18.83 31.83 -1.23
C LEU A 647 -18.83 32.68 0.04
N VAL A 648 -19.82 32.47 0.91
CA VAL A 648 -20.07 33.31 2.10
C VAL A 648 -20.15 32.43 3.34
N ASP A 649 -19.36 32.71 4.37
CA ASP A 649 -19.35 31.92 5.61
C ASP A 649 -20.64 32.08 6.45
N SER A 650 -20.74 31.33 7.54
CA SER A 650 -21.88 31.38 8.48
C SER A 650 -22.06 32.74 9.17
N GLN A 651 -21.06 33.63 9.11
CA GLN A 651 -21.12 35.01 9.62
C GLN A 651 -21.46 36.03 8.52
N GLY A 652 -21.71 35.60 7.29
CA GLY A 652 -22.03 36.48 6.17
C GLY A 652 -20.81 37.12 5.50
N ARG A 653 -19.59 36.64 5.76
CA ARG A 653 -18.35 37.19 5.19
C ARG A 653 -17.96 36.42 3.94
N ASP A 654 -17.48 37.14 2.93
CA ASP A 654 -16.95 36.53 1.71
C ASP A 654 -15.68 35.71 2.03
N VAL A 655 -15.63 34.48 1.53
CA VAL A 655 -14.46 33.58 1.67
C VAL A 655 -13.85 33.17 0.33
N GLY A 656 -14.56 33.41 -0.77
CA GLY A 656 -14.07 33.17 -2.13
C GLY A 656 -15.07 33.56 -3.21
N THR A 657 -14.67 33.41 -4.46
CA THR A 657 -15.51 33.57 -5.66
C THR A 657 -15.55 32.29 -6.46
N PHE A 658 -16.59 32.13 -7.28
CA PHE A 658 -16.72 31.00 -8.19
C PHE A 658 -17.25 31.42 -9.57
N THR A 659 -16.89 30.64 -10.58
CA THR A 659 -17.58 30.57 -11.87
C THR A 659 -18.01 29.12 -12.12
N GLN A 660 -19.20 28.93 -12.69
CA GLN A 660 -19.74 27.61 -13.04
C GLN A 660 -20.43 27.67 -14.40
N ARG A 661 -20.00 26.84 -15.34
CA ARG A 661 -20.62 26.68 -16.65
C ARG A 661 -21.24 25.29 -16.75
N LEU A 662 -22.53 25.26 -17.02
CA LEU A 662 -23.34 24.06 -17.15
C LEU A 662 -23.74 23.85 -18.61
N PHE A 663 -23.48 22.66 -19.15
CA PHE A 663 -23.85 22.26 -20.51
C PHE A 663 -24.56 20.90 -20.52
N LEU A 664 -25.45 20.68 -21.47
CA LEU A 664 -25.95 19.33 -21.77
C LEU A 664 -25.11 18.69 -22.87
N VAL A 665 -24.88 17.39 -22.76
CA VAL A 665 -24.31 16.61 -23.86
C VAL A 665 -25.44 16.22 -24.81
N ASN A 666 -25.23 16.45 -26.10
CA ASN A 666 -26.26 16.25 -27.11
C ASN A 666 -26.74 14.79 -27.12
N ASP A 667 -28.05 14.60 -27.16
CA ASP A 667 -28.74 13.30 -27.19
C ASP A 667 -28.34 12.31 -26.08
N MET A 668 -27.80 12.81 -24.97
CA MET A 668 -27.39 12.01 -23.81
C MET A 668 -28.03 12.49 -22.52
N PRO A 669 -28.31 11.59 -21.55
CA PRO A 669 -28.79 11.96 -20.22
C PRO A 669 -27.63 12.45 -19.33
N LEU A 670 -26.85 13.42 -19.81
CA LEU A 670 -25.58 13.84 -19.21
C LEU A 670 -25.45 15.37 -19.20
N ALA A 671 -25.08 15.91 -18.05
CA ALA A 671 -24.82 17.33 -17.84
C ALA A 671 -23.37 17.56 -17.38
N ARG A 672 -22.63 18.40 -18.09
CA ARG A 672 -21.24 18.77 -17.78
C ARG A 672 -21.19 20.06 -16.95
N LEU A 673 -20.29 20.07 -15.96
CA LEU A 673 -19.99 21.19 -15.07
C LEU A 673 -18.52 21.58 -15.22
N ASP A 674 -18.24 22.76 -15.78
CA ASP A 674 -16.92 23.38 -15.68
C ASP A 674 -16.95 24.42 -14.57
N MET A 675 -16.03 24.33 -13.62
CA MET A 675 -16.01 25.18 -12.44
C MET A 675 -14.64 25.85 -12.27
N SER A 676 -14.62 27.06 -11.75
CA SER A 676 -13.40 27.67 -11.21
C SER A 676 -13.70 28.32 -9.88
N VAL A 677 -12.82 28.11 -8.91
CA VAL A 677 -12.97 28.66 -7.55
C VAL A 677 -11.72 29.42 -7.19
N LYS A 678 -11.89 30.58 -6.55
CA LYS A 678 -10.81 31.41 -6.01
C LYS A 678 -11.11 31.79 -4.57
N LEU A 679 -10.31 31.31 -3.63
CA LEU A 679 -10.38 31.64 -2.22
C LEU A 679 -9.70 32.98 -1.92
N LEU A 680 -10.24 33.69 -0.93
CA LEU A 680 -9.61 34.92 -0.43
C LEU A 680 -8.39 34.63 0.47
N LYS A 681 -8.34 33.44 1.06
CA LYS A 681 -7.27 32.99 1.94
C LYS A 681 -6.89 31.54 1.61
N PRO A 682 -5.59 31.17 1.73
CA PRO A 682 -5.17 29.78 1.66
C PRO A 682 -5.79 28.97 2.81
N LEU A 683 -5.93 27.66 2.58
CA LEU A 683 -6.36 26.69 3.58
C LEU A 683 -5.13 26.06 4.22
N PHE A 684 -5.22 25.75 5.50
CA PHE A 684 -4.09 25.19 6.23
C PHE A 684 -4.46 23.90 6.96
N GLY A 685 -5.72 23.67 7.28
CA GLY A 685 -6.18 22.46 7.96
C GLY A 685 -6.02 21.17 7.14
N PRO A 686 -6.19 20.01 7.79
CA PRO A 686 -6.19 18.72 7.13
C PRO A 686 -7.20 18.68 5.97
N VAL A 687 -6.84 18.03 4.86
CA VAL A 687 -7.64 18.01 3.62
C VAL A 687 -9.09 17.58 3.85
N PHE A 688 -9.36 16.60 4.71
CA PHE A 688 -10.73 16.16 5.00
C PHE A 688 -11.52 17.07 5.95
N GLU A 689 -10.87 18.07 6.55
CA GLU A 689 -11.46 18.95 7.56
C GLU A 689 -11.60 20.39 7.08
N GLU A 690 -10.70 20.86 6.20
CA GLU A 690 -10.74 22.19 5.59
C GLU A 690 -10.48 22.10 4.08
N HIS A 691 -11.52 22.32 3.26
CA HIS A 691 -11.43 22.25 1.80
C HIS A 691 -12.60 22.94 1.09
N VAL A 692 -12.42 23.25 -0.20
CA VAL A 692 -13.53 23.56 -1.10
C VAL A 692 -14.12 22.26 -1.64
N ALA A 693 -15.43 22.09 -1.51
CA ALA A 693 -16.18 20.96 -2.00
C ALA A 693 -17.13 21.33 -3.15
N CYS A 694 -17.23 20.45 -4.14
CA CYS A 694 -18.43 20.31 -4.97
C CYS A 694 -19.36 19.31 -4.28
N ARG A 695 -20.48 19.80 -3.77
CA ARG A 695 -21.41 19.04 -2.92
C ARG A 695 -22.61 18.59 -3.71
N PHE A 696 -22.94 17.32 -3.60
CA PHE A 696 -24.11 16.70 -4.23
C PHE A 696 -25.06 16.18 -3.16
N ALA A 697 -26.36 16.36 -3.39
CA ALA A 697 -27.41 15.87 -2.51
C ALA A 697 -28.50 15.18 -3.32
N TRP A 698 -28.97 14.04 -2.82
CA TRP A 698 -30.12 13.31 -3.34
C TRP A 698 -31.19 13.18 -2.26
N ASN A 699 -32.33 12.58 -2.60
CA ASN A 699 -33.44 12.45 -1.65
C ASN A 699 -33.08 11.46 -0.53
N GLU A 700 -33.22 11.91 0.72
CA GLU A 700 -32.91 11.13 1.92
C GLU A 700 -33.76 9.86 2.07
N ASN A 701 -34.91 9.81 1.42
CA ASN A 701 -35.84 8.68 1.48
C ASN A 701 -35.54 7.60 0.44
N ASP A 702 -34.58 7.83 -0.46
CA ASP A 702 -34.22 6.87 -1.49
C ASP A 702 -33.23 5.84 -0.91
N SER A 703 -33.58 4.55 -0.99
CA SER A 703 -32.71 3.45 -0.57
C SER A 703 -31.75 3.09 -1.70
N LEU A 704 -30.61 3.76 -1.74
CA LEU A 704 -29.60 3.61 -2.79
C LEU A 704 -28.31 2.98 -2.25
N ASP A 705 -27.79 2.01 -2.98
CA ASP A 705 -26.41 1.56 -2.84
C ASP A 705 -25.48 2.67 -3.33
N PHE A 706 -24.46 2.92 -2.52
CA PHE A 706 -23.42 3.90 -2.82
C PHE A 706 -22.18 3.18 -3.35
N CYS A 707 -21.78 3.50 -4.59
CA CYS A 707 -20.67 2.85 -5.28
C CYS A 707 -19.57 3.85 -5.64
N ARG A 708 -18.32 3.47 -5.40
CA ARG A 708 -17.12 4.20 -5.84
C ARG A 708 -16.48 3.53 -7.04
N SER A 709 -15.81 4.31 -7.89
CA SER A 709 -14.96 3.74 -8.92
C SER A 709 -13.65 3.21 -8.32
N LEU A 710 -13.32 1.95 -8.59
CA LEU A 710 -12.00 1.36 -8.35
C LEU A 710 -11.56 0.62 -9.62
N HIS A 711 -10.42 0.95 -10.20
CA HIS A 711 -9.98 0.41 -11.50
C HIS A 711 -11.04 0.51 -12.61
N ALA A 712 -11.81 1.61 -12.62
CA ALA A 712 -12.95 1.81 -13.50
C ALA A 712 -14.07 0.74 -13.39
N GLN A 713 -14.14 0.04 -12.26
CA GLN A 713 -15.26 -0.83 -11.86
C GLN A 713 -16.12 -0.10 -10.82
N SER A 714 -17.41 -0.44 -10.74
CA SER A 714 -18.37 0.09 -9.77
C SER A 714 -18.41 -0.80 -8.52
N ILE A 715 -17.79 -0.33 -7.43
CA ILE A 715 -17.63 -1.08 -6.17
C ILE A 715 -18.50 -0.46 -5.09
N VAL A 716 -19.38 -1.25 -4.48
CA VAL A 716 -20.17 -0.81 -3.30
C VAL A 716 -19.24 -0.41 -2.18
N THR A 717 -19.50 0.73 -1.54
CA THR A 717 -18.72 1.20 -0.41
C THR A 717 -19.59 1.82 0.68
N GLU A 718 -19.23 1.54 1.92
CA GLU A 718 -19.83 2.15 3.11
C GLU A 718 -18.92 3.22 3.73
N ARG A 719 -17.80 3.54 3.06
CA ARG A 719 -16.76 4.43 3.58
C ARG A 719 -17.26 5.87 3.64
N THR A 720 -16.98 6.53 4.76
CA THR A 720 -17.14 7.99 4.89
C THR A 720 -16.12 8.75 4.07
N ARG A 721 -14.87 8.29 4.03
CA ARG A 721 -13.75 8.89 3.28
C ARG A 721 -13.20 7.85 2.31
N PHE A 722 -13.10 8.20 1.04
CA PHE A 722 -12.69 7.24 0.01
C PHE A 722 -12.13 7.96 -1.22
N THR A 723 -11.54 7.16 -2.10
CA THR A 723 -11.06 7.56 -3.42
C THR A 723 -11.99 7.10 -4.53
N ALA A 724 -12.22 7.97 -5.52
CA ALA A 724 -13.05 7.66 -6.70
C ALA A 724 -12.69 8.56 -7.90
N PRO A 725 -11.50 8.40 -8.50
CA PRO A 725 -10.98 9.31 -9.52
C PRO A 725 -11.77 9.34 -10.84
N HIS A 726 -12.60 8.33 -11.10
CA HIS A 726 -13.35 8.23 -12.35
C HIS A 726 -14.81 8.64 -12.16
N PHE A 727 -15.52 7.98 -11.23
CA PHE A 727 -16.93 8.21 -10.98
C PHE A 727 -17.38 7.72 -9.60
N VAL A 728 -18.50 8.29 -9.14
CA VAL A 728 -19.32 7.79 -8.02
C VAL A 728 -20.70 7.49 -8.56
N GLU A 729 -21.33 6.44 -8.05
CA GLU A 729 -22.61 5.95 -8.54
C GLU A 729 -23.57 5.65 -7.41
N LEU A 730 -24.83 6.02 -7.61
CA LEU A 730 -25.95 5.68 -6.75
C LEU A 730 -26.89 4.76 -7.54
N ARG A 731 -27.21 3.59 -7.01
CA ARG A 731 -28.09 2.62 -7.68
C ARG A 731 -29.12 2.07 -6.72
N ASP A 732 -30.29 1.68 -7.22
CA ASP A 732 -31.33 1.08 -6.40
C ASP A 732 -30.86 -0.25 -5.84
N ALA A 733 -30.83 -0.36 -4.50
CA ALA A 733 -30.42 -1.56 -3.77
C ALA A 733 -31.29 -2.79 -4.09
N SER A 734 -32.53 -2.59 -4.54
CA SER A 734 -33.45 -3.66 -4.95
C SER A 734 -33.27 -4.13 -6.40
N SER A 735 -32.45 -3.45 -7.21
CA SER A 735 -32.22 -3.73 -8.63
C SER A 735 -30.96 -4.57 -8.88
N THR A 736 -30.91 -5.78 -8.34
CA THR A 736 -29.85 -6.75 -8.70
C THR A 736 -30.03 -7.32 -10.12
N ALA A 737 -31.18 -7.11 -10.75
CA ALA A 737 -31.46 -7.50 -12.14
C ALA A 737 -31.17 -6.34 -13.12
N LEU A 738 -30.60 -6.64 -14.29
CA LEU A 738 -30.72 -5.72 -15.44
C LEU A 738 -32.21 -5.57 -15.77
N PRO A 739 -32.67 -4.42 -16.30
CA PRO A 739 -33.98 -4.38 -16.94
C PRO A 739 -34.01 -5.48 -18.02
N SER A 740 -34.82 -6.52 -17.82
CA SER A 740 -35.13 -7.47 -18.89
C SER A 740 -35.80 -6.69 -20.01
N GLU A 741 -35.44 -6.95 -21.27
CA GLU A 741 -36.02 -6.29 -22.46
C GLU A 741 -37.55 -6.44 -22.63
N SER A 742 -38.25 -7.08 -21.68
CA SER A 742 -39.68 -7.40 -21.79
C SER A 742 -40.61 -6.77 -20.74
N SER A 743 -40.19 -5.82 -19.90
CA SER A 743 -41.10 -5.21 -18.91
C SER A 743 -41.87 -4.00 -19.46
N ALA A 744 -42.62 -4.21 -20.55
CA ALA A 744 -43.68 -3.30 -20.96
C ALA A 744 -44.91 -3.51 -20.06
N GLY A 745 -44.95 -2.83 -18.91
CA GLY A 745 -46.15 -2.77 -18.07
C GLY A 745 -45.92 -3.05 -16.59
N ALA A 746 -45.27 -2.13 -15.87
CA ALA A 746 -45.45 -2.00 -14.43
C ALA A 746 -45.26 -0.53 -14.01
N SER A 747 -46.34 0.04 -13.47
CA SER A 747 -46.43 1.40 -12.95
C SER A 747 -45.72 1.52 -11.59
N ARG A 748 -44.41 1.74 -11.62
CA ARG A 748 -43.60 2.59 -10.70
C ARG A 748 -42.17 2.51 -11.23
N ALA A 749 -41.70 3.52 -11.97
CA ALA A 749 -40.35 3.51 -12.55
C ALA A 749 -39.32 3.30 -11.43
N ALA A 750 -38.53 2.23 -11.50
CA ALA A 750 -37.50 1.92 -10.52
C ALA A 750 -36.51 3.09 -10.38
N PRO A 751 -36.01 3.42 -9.18
CA PRO A 751 -35.02 4.47 -9.00
C PRO A 751 -33.80 4.25 -9.89
N GLU A 752 -33.33 5.38 -10.37
CA GLU A 752 -32.74 5.55 -11.67
C GLU A 752 -31.27 5.86 -11.47
N ARG A 753 -30.41 4.87 -11.73
CA ARG A 753 -28.95 4.94 -11.59
C ARG A 753 -28.40 6.35 -11.81
N ILE A 754 -27.84 6.97 -10.78
CA ILE A 754 -27.25 8.32 -10.82
C ILE A 754 -25.74 8.17 -10.84
N ALA A 755 -25.07 8.83 -11.80
CA ALA A 755 -23.62 8.82 -11.90
C ALA A 755 -23.06 10.25 -11.76
N ILE A 756 -22.03 10.40 -10.93
CA ILE A 756 -21.25 11.62 -10.75
C ILE A 756 -19.84 11.33 -11.28
N PHE A 757 -19.46 11.99 -12.36
CA PHE A 757 -18.14 11.84 -12.99
C PHE A 757 -17.19 12.87 -12.40
N THR A 758 -16.12 12.39 -11.78
CA THR A 758 -15.30 13.18 -10.86
C THR A 758 -14.18 13.94 -11.55
N GLY A 759 -13.84 13.59 -12.80
CA GLY A 759 -12.83 14.27 -13.60
C GLY A 759 -11.43 14.21 -13.00
N GLY A 760 -11.08 13.07 -12.40
CA GLY A 760 -9.77 12.83 -11.80
C GLY A 760 -9.60 13.34 -10.37
N LEU A 761 -10.64 13.93 -9.76
CA LEU A 761 -10.61 14.31 -8.35
C LEU A 761 -10.40 13.06 -7.47
N PRO A 762 -9.35 13.01 -6.64
CA PRO A 762 -9.00 11.79 -5.93
C PRO A 762 -9.89 11.53 -4.73
N TRP A 763 -10.28 12.55 -3.97
CA TRP A 763 -10.84 12.39 -2.63
C TRP A 763 -12.27 12.87 -2.50
N HIS A 764 -13.05 12.09 -1.75
CA HIS A 764 -14.46 12.34 -1.51
C HIS A 764 -14.85 12.03 -0.07
N ILE A 765 -15.90 12.70 0.39
CA ILE A 765 -16.50 12.48 1.71
C ILE A 765 -18.00 12.23 1.54
N ARG A 766 -18.49 11.10 2.06
CA ARG A 766 -19.91 10.90 2.30
C ARG A 766 -20.29 11.67 3.57
N SER A 767 -20.57 12.97 3.42
CA SER A 767 -20.77 13.91 4.53
C SER A 767 -22.09 13.68 5.28
N SER A 768 -23.04 12.99 4.66
CA SER A 768 -24.20 12.37 5.32
C SER A 768 -24.68 11.17 4.48
N PRO A 769 -25.65 10.36 4.94
CA PRO A 769 -26.18 9.25 4.16
C PRO A 769 -26.67 9.63 2.76
N HIS A 770 -27.08 10.89 2.55
CA HIS A 770 -27.63 11.42 1.31
C HIS A 770 -26.83 12.60 0.71
N MET A 771 -25.58 12.80 1.16
CA MET A 771 -24.70 13.85 0.65
C MET A 771 -23.29 13.36 0.34
N LEU A 772 -22.73 13.87 -0.75
CA LEU A 772 -21.38 13.64 -1.21
C LEU A 772 -20.65 14.96 -1.39
N ASP A 773 -19.48 15.09 -0.78
CA ASP A 773 -18.53 16.17 -1.05
C ASP A 773 -17.40 15.63 -1.92
N SER A 774 -17.17 16.24 -3.08
CA SER A 774 -15.96 16.01 -3.90
C SER A 774 -14.98 17.15 -3.70
N ILE A 775 -13.76 16.85 -3.28
CA ILE A 775 -12.78 17.85 -2.84
C ILE A 775 -12.12 18.50 -4.05
N LEU A 776 -12.33 19.81 -4.22
CA LEU A 776 -11.77 20.62 -5.33
C LEU A 776 -10.43 21.25 -4.96
N LEU A 777 -10.36 21.95 -3.82
CA LEU A 777 -9.16 22.66 -3.35
C LEU A 777 -8.91 22.34 -1.88
N ALA A 778 -7.66 22.11 -1.53
CA ALA A 778 -7.19 21.95 -0.16
C ALA A 778 -5.73 22.44 -0.03
N GLY A 779 -5.30 22.74 1.19
CA GLY A 779 -3.97 23.27 1.46
C GLY A 779 -3.75 24.69 0.93
N SER A 780 -2.49 25.05 0.67
CA SER A 780 -2.07 26.44 0.39
C SER A 780 -2.57 27.01 -0.94
N ARG A 781 -3.15 26.18 -1.82
CA ARG A 781 -3.67 26.60 -3.12
C ARG A 781 -4.99 27.35 -2.96
N THR A 782 -5.03 28.57 -3.50
CA THR A 782 -6.21 29.44 -3.43
C THR A 782 -7.06 29.45 -4.69
N GLU A 783 -6.59 28.93 -5.82
CA GLU A 783 -7.32 28.99 -7.09
C GLU A 783 -7.19 27.69 -7.89
N GLY A 784 -8.28 27.21 -8.47
CA GLY A 784 -8.29 26.01 -9.30
C GLY A 784 -9.49 25.94 -10.24
N ALA A 785 -9.33 25.16 -11.31
CA ALA A 785 -10.37 24.90 -12.31
C ALA A 785 -10.59 23.40 -12.45
N PHE A 786 -11.85 22.99 -12.57
CA PHE A 786 -12.28 21.60 -12.46
C PHE A 786 -13.38 21.29 -13.46
N THR A 787 -13.38 20.06 -13.98
CA THR A 787 -14.44 19.52 -14.82
C THR A 787 -15.09 18.34 -14.11
N MET A 788 -16.41 18.33 -14.01
CA MET A 788 -17.20 17.20 -13.54
C MET A 788 -18.41 17.00 -14.46
N ALA A 789 -19.11 15.88 -14.32
CA ALA A 789 -20.41 15.69 -14.96
C ALA A 789 -21.38 14.90 -14.08
N MET A 790 -22.68 15.01 -14.36
CA MET A 790 -23.74 14.25 -13.70
C MET A 790 -24.61 13.58 -14.77
N GLY A 791 -24.88 12.30 -14.62
CA GLY A 791 -25.68 11.51 -15.55
C GLY A 791 -26.79 10.73 -14.87
N LEU A 792 -27.86 10.47 -15.62
CA LEU A 792 -29.00 9.65 -15.20
C LEU A 792 -29.15 8.44 -16.11
N GLY A 793 -29.31 7.24 -15.54
CA GLY A 793 -29.47 6.00 -16.30
C GLY A 793 -28.27 5.68 -17.20
N ILE A 794 -27.05 6.00 -16.77
CA ILE A 794 -25.83 5.67 -17.52
C ILE A 794 -25.43 4.23 -17.24
N ASP A 795 -25.53 3.36 -18.24
CA ASP A 795 -25.21 1.94 -18.08
C ASP A 795 -23.70 1.65 -17.95
N ARG A 796 -22.88 2.49 -18.58
CA ARG A 796 -21.43 2.31 -18.68
C ARG A 796 -20.71 3.56 -18.18
N PRO A 797 -20.70 3.83 -16.86
CA PRO A 797 -20.13 5.05 -16.30
C PRO A 797 -18.63 5.19 -16.57
N TRP A 798 -17.89 4.08 -16.68
CA TRP A 798 -16.48 4.11 -17.05
C TRP A 798 -16.23 4.70 -18.44
N ASP A 799 -17.12 4.51 -19.43
CA ASP A 799 -16.93 5.09 -20.77
C ASP A 799 -17.07 6.61 -20.73
N VAL A 800 -18.01 7.11 -19.92
CA VAL A 800 -18.22 8.56 -19.73
C VAL A 800 -17.06 9.18 -18.97
N ALA A 801 -16.54 8.49 -17.94
CA ALA A 801 -15.37 8.97 -17.20
C ALA A 801 -14.16 9.17 -18.12
N MET A 802 -13.82 8.17 -18.94
CA MET A 802 -12.71 8.27 -19.90
C MET A 802 -12.94 9.35 -20.97
N ALA A 803 -14.19 9.59 -21.36
CA ALA A 803 -14.53 10.61 -22.35
C ALA A 803 -14.62 12.03 -21.77
N LEU A 804 -14.66 12.21 -20.44
CA LEU A 804 -14.97 13.50 -19.81
C LEU A 804 -13.96 14.60 -20.17
N HIS A 805 -12.69 14.22 -20.36
CA HIS A 805 -11.60 15.13 -20.73
C HIS A 805 -11.53 15.44 -22.22
N ALA A 806 -12.42 14.87 -23.05
CA ALA A 806 -12.56 15.26 -24.45
C ALA A 806 -13.04 16.71 -24.58
N ALA A 807 -12.63 17.39 -25.66
CA ALA A 807 -12.90 18.81 -25.87
C ALA A 807 -14.40 19.10 -26.09
N GLY A 808 -15.06 19.59 -25.04
CA GLY A 808 -16.45 20.06 -25.08
C GLY A 808 -17.51 18.95 -25.19
N PRO A 809 -18.81 19.30 -25.19
CA PRO A 809 -19.91 18.33 -25.20
C PRO A 809 -19.92 17.40 -26.43
N GLU A 810 -19.58 17.93 -27.62
CA GLU A 810 -19.50 17.13 -28.86
C GLU A 810 -18.34 16.13 -28.81
N GLY A 811 -17.20 16.54 -28.25
CA GLY A 811 -16.04 15.66 -28.06
C GLY A 811 -16.33 14.49 -27.11
N ILE A 812 -17.11 14.72 -26.05
CA ILE A 812 -17.56 13.66 -25.12
C ILE A 812 -18.43 12.65 -25.87
N ALA A 813 -19.47 13.11 -26.57
CA ALA A 813 -20.41 12.22 -27.25
C ALA A 813 -19.71 11.34 -28.31
N GLY A 814 -18.82 11.94 -29.12
CA GLY A 814 -18.02 11.20 -30.10
C GLY A 814 -17.08 10.17 -29.46
N SER A 815 -16.42 10.53 -28.35
CA SER A 815 -15.52 9.63 -27.64
C SER A 815 -16.25 8.44 -27.01
N ILE A 816 -17.44 8.66 -26.44
CA ILE A 816 -18.28 7.57 -25.90
C ILE A 816 -18.71 6.64 -27.02
N GLY A 817 -19.12 7.18 -28.17
CA GLY A 817 -19.41 6.38 -29.36
C GLY A 817 -18.26 5.44 -29.71
N SER A 818 -17.02 5.95 -29.67
CA SER A 818 -15.79 5.17 -29.91
C SER A 818 -15.38 4.22 -28.79
N LEU A 819 -16.11 4.13 -27.67
CA LEU A 819 -15.85 3.17 -26.58
C LEU A 819 -16.88 2.04 -26.52
N LYS A 820 -18.01 2.22 -27.22
CA LYS A 820 -19.08 1.21 -27.29
C LYS A 820 -18.60 -0.04 -28.00
N HIS A 821 -19.08 -1.18 -27.52
CA HIS A 821 -18.95 -2.46 -28.19
C HIS A 821 -20.25 -3.24 -28.06
N THR A 822 -20.38 -4.27 -28.87
CA THR A 822 -21.50 -5.20 -28.88
C THR A 822 -21.27 -6.29 -27.83
N GLY A 823 -21.88 -6.11 -26.65
CA GLY A 823 -21.78 -7.03 -25.53
C GLY A 823 -22.59 -6.55 -24.31
N PRO A 824 -22.60 -7.32 -23.21
CA PRO A 824 -23.29 -6.97 -21.98
C PRO A 824 -22.82 -5.62 -21.41
N SER A 825 -23.75 -4.84 -20.87
CA SER A 825 -23.47 -3.51 -20.33
C SER A 825 -22.56 -3.52 -19.09
N ASN A 826 -22.40 -4.66 -18.42
CA ASN A 826 -21.52 -4.81 -17.26
C ASN A 826 -20.07 -5.19 -17.61
N VAL A 827 -19.74 -5.37 -18.89
CA VAL A 827 -18.39 -5.77 -19.33
C VAL A 827 -17.71 -4.63 -20.06
N ARG A 828 -16.43 -4.38 -19.78
CA ARG A 828 -15.57 -3.45 -20.51
C ARG A 828 -14.49 -4.23 -21.26
N ILE A 829 -14.31 -3.90 -22.53
CA ILE A 829 -13.15 -4.36 -23.30
C ILE A 829 -11.98 -3.40 -23.02
N THR A 830 -10.91 -3.94 -22.45
CA THR A 830 -9.70 -3.19 -22.08
C THR A 830 -8.58 -3.50 -23.04
N GLY A 831 -7.88 -2.49 -23.57
CA GLY A 831 -6.73 -2.67 -24.46
C GLY A 831 -7.02 -3.42 -25.77
N GLY A 832 -6.23 -3.14 -26.81
CA GLY A 832 -6.36 -3.80 -28.12
C GLY A 832 -5.02 -3.91 -28.80
N VAL A 833 -4.38 -5.08 -28.71
CA VAL A 833 -3.11 -5.34 -29.38
C VAL A 833 -3.37 -6.16 -30.64
N PRO A 834 -3.17 -5.61 -31.85
CA PRO A 834 -3.36 -6.36 -33.08
C PRO A 834 -2.33 -7.49 -33.17
N VAL A 835 -2.79 -8.65 -33.64
CA VAL A 835 -1.95 -9.83 -33.87
C VAL A 835 -1.73 -9.99 -35.37
N TYR A 836 -0.47 -10.00 -35.80
CA TYR A 836 -0.08 -10.07 -37.21
C TYR A 836 0.41 -11.47 -37.59
N ALA A 837 0.29 -11.84 -38.88
CA ALA A 837 0.66 -13.16 -39.39
C ALA A 837 2.17 -13.44 -39.29
N ASP A 838 2.97 -12.42 -39.57
CA ASP A 838 4.41 -12.43 -39.40
C ASP A 838 4.88 -10.99 -39.09
N SER A 839 6.13 -10.84 -38.65
CA SER A 839 6.69 -9.54 -38.26
C SER A 839 6.93 -8.57 -39.43
N THR A 840 6.87 -9.05 -40.67
CA THR A 840 7.11 -8.28 -41.90
C THR A 840 5.82 -7.87 -42.63
N CYS A 841 4.75 -8.64 -42.45
CA CYS A 841 3.46 -8.47 -43.09
C CYS A 841 2.54 -7.73 -42.11
N GLN A 842 2.13 -6.52 -42.47
CA GLN A 842 1.14 -5.75 -41.71
C GLN A 842 -0.29 -6.34 -41.79
N ARG A 843 -0.43 -7.62 -42.16
CA ARG A 843 -1.71 -8.32 -42.20
C ARG A 843 -2.11 -8.75 -40.80
N MET A 844 -3.08 -8.05 -40.23
CA MET A 844 -3.72 -8.44 -38.97
C MET A 844 -4.51 -9.74 -39.18
N ILE A 845 -4.28 -10.72 -38.32
CA ILE A 845 -4.98 -12.01 -38.29
C ILE A 845 -5.70 -12.27 -36.97
N GLY A 846 -5.65 -11.31 -36.04
CA GLY A 846 -6.29 -11.43 -34.74
C GLY A 846 -6.08 -10.20 -33.89
N MET A 847 -6.55 -10.29 -32.66
CA MET A 847 -6.36 -9.24 -31.67
C MET A 847 -6.30 -9.84 -30.26
N ARG A 848 -5.57 -9.17 -29.38
CA ARG A 848 -5.58 -9.46 -27.94
C ARG A 848 -6.31 -8.35 -27.20
N VAL A 849 -7.20 -8.75 -26.31
CA VAL A 849 -8.03 -7.85 -25.50
C VAL A 849 -8.17 -8.39 -24.09
N GLY A 850 -8.49 -7.51 -23.14
CA GLY A 850 -9.01 -7.91 -21.84
C GLY A 850 -10.52 -7.71 -21.75
N LEU A 851 -11.20 -8.64 -21.09
CA LEU A 851 -12.59 -8.51 -20.67
C LEU A 851 -12.63 -8.25 -19.18
N LEU A 852 -13.10 -7.07 -18.79
CA LEU A 852 -13.24 -6.65 -17.41
C LEU A 852 -14.72 -6.66 -17.03
N GLU A 853 -15.08 -7.41 -15.99
CA GLU A 853 -16.40 -7.30 -15.37
C GLU A 853 -16.42 -6.09 -14.43
N SER A 854 -17.37 -5.17 -14.59
CA SER A 854 -17.29 -3.83 -13.99
C SER A 854 -18.41 -3.51 -13.00
N VAL A 855 -19.36 -4.42 -12.75
CA VAL A 855 -20.55 -4.11 -11.91
C VAL A 855 -20.72 -5.09 -10.75
N GLY A 856 -19.97 -6.18 -10.75
CA GLY A 856 -19.92 -7.16 -9.69
C GLY A 856 -20.82 -8.37 -9.94
N ARG A 857 -20.94 -8.80 -11.20
CA ARG A 857 -21.82 -9.89 -11.64
C ARG A 857 -21.04 -10.96 -12.38
N SER A 858 -21.11 -12.21 -11.92
CA SER A 858 -20.56 -13.35 -12.64
C SER A 858 -21.55 -13.92 -13.65
N GLY A 859 -21.07 -14.55 -14.70
CA GLY A 859 -21.91 -15.24 -15.69
C GLY A 859 -21.29 -15.33 -17.07
N ASP A 860 -22.05 -15.93 -17.99
CA ASP A 860 -21.68 -16.03 -19.40
C ASP A 860 -21.79 -14.68 -20.10
N VAL A 861 -20.74 -14.33 -20.83
CA VAL A 861 -20.61 -13.07 -21.56
C VAL A 861 -20.43 -13.39 -23.03
N ARG A 862 -21.37 -12.94 -23.86
CA ARG A 862 -21.30 -13.01 -25.32
C ARG A 862 -20.86 -11.67 -25.90
N ILE A 863 -19.74 -11.66 -26.61
CA ILE A 863 -19.23 -10.49 -27.34
C ILE A 863 -19.37 -10.76 -28.83
N GLU A 864 -19.92 -9.79 -29.57
CA GLU A 864 -19.96 -9.83 -31.03
C GLU A 864 -18.79 -9.03 -31.61
N TRP A 865 -18.19 -9.53 -32.68
CA TRP A 865 -17.02 -8.97 -33.33
C TRP A 865 -17.34 -8.56 -34.78
N GLY A 866 -16.53 -7.67 -35.33
CA GLY A 866 -16.68 -7.16 -36.70
C GLY A 866 -16.30 -8.16 -37.80
N ALA A 867 -15.65 -9.27 -37.44
CA ALA A 867 -15.19 -10.30 -38.36
C ALA A 867 -15.51 -11.71 -37.82
N GLU A 868 -15.55 -12.71 -38.70
CA GLU A 868 -15.69 -14.10 -38.27
C GLU A 868 -14.50 -14.53 -37.42
N VAL A 869 -14.77 -15.12 -36.27
CA VAL A 869 -13.77 -15.64 -35.35
C VAL A 869 -13.47 -17.09 -35.74
N GLU A 870 -12.21 -17.39 -35.97
CA GLU A 870 -11.71 -18.75 -36.22
C GLU A 870 -11.47 -19.48 -34.90
N SER A 871 -10.85 -18.81 -33.94
CA SER A 871 -10.52 -19.36 -32.63
C SER A 871 -10.33 -18.25 -31.60
N ALA A 872 -10.60 -18.54 -30.33
CA ALA A 872 -10.30 -17.67 -29.20
C ALA A 872 -9.81 -18.52 -28.02
N TRP A 873 -8.88 -17.98 -27.22
CA TRP A 873 -8.39 -18.65 -26.02
C TRP A 873 -7.95 -17.63 -24.96
N ALA A 874 -7.93 -18.09 -23.69
CA ALA A 874 -7.42 -17.30 -22.59
C ALA A 874 -5.89 -17.22 -22.66
N CYS A 875 -5.34 -16.03 -22.49
CA CYS A 875 -3.90 -15.82 -22.44
C CYS A 875 -3.54 -15.06 -21.16
N ASP A 876 -2.27 -15.12 -20.78
CA ASP A 876 -1.74 -14.16 -19.83
C ASP A 876 -1.59 -12.78 -20.48
N ALA A 877 -1.19 -11.79 -19.69
CA ALA A 877 -1.13 -10.42 -20.15
C ALA A 877 0.07 -10.16 -21.09
N LEU A 878 1.01 -11.11 -21.20
CA LEU A 878 2.07 -11.12 -22.19
C LEU A 878 1.66 -11.85 -23.49
N GLY A 879 0.50 -12.53 -23.49
CA GLY A 879 -0.03 -13.27 -24.63
C GLY A 879 0.30 -14.74 -24.66
N ARG A 880 0.92 -15.28 -23.63
CA ARG A 880 1.19 -16.71 -23.53
C ARG A 880 -0.13 -17.41 -23.21
N PRO A 881 -0.53 -18.46 -23.94
CA PRO A 881 -1.73 -19.22 -23.62
C PRO A 881 -1.68 -19.71 -22.17
N LEU A 882 -2.79 -19.62 -21.45
CA LEU A 882 -2.91 -20.23 -20.12
C LEU A 882 -2.94 -21.76 -20.31
N ALA A 883 -1.89 -22.47 -19.90
CA ALA A 883 -1.79 -23.92 -20.09
C ALA A 883 -2.59 -24.69 -19.01
N GLY A 884 -3.46 -25.63 -19.42
CA GLY A 884 -4.10 -26.61 -18.55
C GLY A 884 -5.59 -26.86 -18.83
N ASP A 885 -6.09 -28.05 -18.48
CA ASP A 885 -7.48 -28.52 -18.69
C ASP A 885 -8.55 -27.79 -17.83
N GLY A 886 -8.19 -26.72 -17.13
CA GLY A 886 -9.06 -25.96 -16.22
C GLY A 886 -9.12 -24.44 -16.45
N GLY A 887 -8.54 -23.94 -17.54
CA GLY A 887 -8.62 -22.52 -17.91
C GLY A 887 -9.99 -22.12 -18.49
N PRO A 888 -10.31 -20.82 -18.58
CA PRO A 888 -11.54 -20.33 -19.20
C PRO A 888 -11.64 -20.81 -20.65
N THR A 889 -12.75 -21.44 -21.01
CA THR A 889 -13.00 -21.93 -22.36
C THR A 889 -13.88 -20.95 -23.13
N PHE A 890 -13.53 -20.72 -24.39
CA PHE A 890 -14.27 -19.84 -25.29
C PHE A 890 -15.11 -20.68 -26.25
N ALA A 891 -16.42 -20.44 -26.25
CA ALA A 891 -17.28 -20.91 -27.33
C ALA A 891 -17.25 -19.90 -28.48
N VAL A 892 -16.93 -20.35 -29.69
CA VAL A 892 -16.91 -19.53 -30.91
C VAL A 892 -18.10 -19.89 -31.79
N ASP A 893 -18.90 -18.88 -32.13
CA ASP A 893 -20.08 -19.03 -32.98
C ASP A 893 -20.13 -17.87 -33.99
N GLY A 894 -19.62 -18.14 -35.20
CA GLY A 894 -19.54 -17.17 -36.29
C GLY A 894 -18.70 -15.95 -35.93
N ARG A 895 -19.36 -14.81 -35.68
CA ARG A 895 -18.72 -13.54 -35.27
C ARG A 895 -18.72 -13.33 -33.76
N SER A 896 -19.16 -14.30 -32.99
CA SER A 896 -19.34 -14.15 -31.55
C SER A 896 -18.41 -15.07 -30.76
N THR A 897 -18.04 -14.60 -29.58
CA THR A 897 -17.37 -15.41 -28.56
C THR A 897 -18.16 -15.38 -27.26
N THR A 898 -18.33 -16.53 -26.62
CA THR A 898 -18.92 -16.64 -25.28
C THR A 898 -17.92 -17.23 -24.30
N VAL A 899 -17.82 -16.60 -23.13
CA VAL A 899 -16.96 -17.04 -22.01
C VAL A 899 -17.60 -16.69 -20.68
N TRP A 900 -17.36 -17.50 -19.65
CA TRP A 900 -17.78 -17.18 -18.30
C TRP A 900 -16.79 -16.19 -17.64
N LEU A 901 -17.30 -15.12 -17.03
CA LEU A 901 -16.52 -14.16 -16.24
C LEU A 901 -16.92 -14.17 -14.77
N ARG A 902 -15.93 -14.04 -13.88
CA ARG A 902 -16.15 -13.79 -12.45
C ARG A 902 -16.58 -12.37 -12.18
N ARG A 903 -17.25 -12.21 -11.04
CA ARG A 903 -17.52 -10.91 -10.41
C ARG A 903 -16.20 -10.14 -10.27
N TYR A 904 -16.14 -8.98 -10.90
CA TYR A 904 -14.96 -8.10 -10.97
C TYR A 904 -13.70 -8.72 -11.62
N GLY A 905 -13.82 -9.86 -12.29
CA GLY A 905 -12.70 -10.54 -12.93
C GLY A 905 -12.18 -9.77 -14.15
N TRP A 906 -10.87 -9.89 -14.41
CA TRP A 906 -10.24 -9.42 -15.64
C TRP A 906 -9.59 -10.58 -16.39
N LEU A 907 -10.19 -10.95 -17.52
CA LEU A 907 -9.75 -12.06 -18.35
C LEU A 907 -9.10 -11.54 -19.63
N HIS A 908 -7.83 -11.89 -19.87
CA HIS A 908 -7.19 -11.64 -21.15
C HIS A 908 -7.49 -12.76 -22.15
N MET A 909 -7.84 -12.39 -23.37
CA MET A 909 -8.03 -13.33 -24.47
C MET A 909 -7.24 -12.90 -25.70
N GLU A 910 -6.85 -13.89 -26.49
CA GLU A 910 -6.44 -13.70 -27.87
C GLU A 910 -7.49 -14.32 -28.79
N LEU A 911 -7.93 -13.55 -29.77
CA LEU A 911 -8.85 -14.00 -30.82
C LEU A 911 -8.16 -13.96 -32.18
N ARG A 912 -8.45 -14.96 -33.02
CA ARG A 912 -7.99 -15.05 -34.41
C ARG A 912 -9.18 -14.97 -35.34
N PHE A 913 -9.05 -14.17 -36.39
CA PHE A 913 -10.12 -13.98 -37.37
C PHE A 913 -9.94 -14.93 -38.54
N ARG A 914 -11.07 -15.45 -39.04
CA ARG A 914 -11.07 -16.25 -40.26
C ARG A 914 -10.68 -15.38 -41.44
N VAL A 915 -9.57 -15.75 -42.08
CA VAL A 915 -9.08 -15.07 -43.27
C VAL A 915 -9.96 -15.43 -44.49
N PRO A 916 -10.49 -14.46 -45.26
CA PRO A 916 -11.17 -14.76 -46.51
C PRO A 916 -10.22 -15.44 -47.50
N VAL A 917 -10.64 -16.60 -48.03
CA VAL A 917 -9.85 -17.45 -48.95
C VAL A 917 -9.47 -16.72 -50.26
N SER A 918 -10.08 -15.57 -50.59
CA SER A 918 -9.84 -14.83 -51.84
C SER A 918 -8.56 -13.96 -51.86
N GLN A 919 -7.67 -14.07 -50.87
CA GLN A 919 -6.34 -13.42 -50.87
C GLN A 919 -5.19 -14.43 -50.66
N ALA A 920 -5.41 -15.71 -50.97
CA ALA A 920 -4.30 -16.63 -51.16
C ALA A 920 -3.57 -16.24 -52.46
N VAL A 921 -2.42 -15.57 -52.33
CA VAL A 921 -1.45 -15.53 -53.43
C VAL A 921 -1.12 -16.99 -53.76
N PRO A 922 -1.28 -17.44 -55.02
CA PRO A 922 -0.96 -18.82 -55.36
C PRO A 922 0.53 -19.07 -55.08
N PRO A 923 0.92 -20.28 -54.66
CA PRO A 923 2.33 -20.60 -54.48
C PRO A 923 3.06 -20.35 -55.79
N ALA A 924 4.17 -19.61 -55.72
CA ALA A 924 5.04 -19.41 -56.86
C ALA A 924 5.48 -20.78 -57.41
N ALA A 925 5.14 -21.03 -58.68
CA ALA A 925 5.60 -22.19 -59.44
C ALA A 925 7.05 -22.02 -59.89
#